data_AF-A0AAD7AU97-F1
#
_entry.id   AF-A0AAD7AU97-F1
#
_cell.length_a   1.000
_cell.length_b   1.000
_cell.length_c   1.000
_cell.angle_alpha   90.00
_cell.angle_beta   90.00
_cell.angle_gamma   90.00
#
_symmetry.space_group_name_H-M   'P 1'
#
loop_
_entity.id
_entity.type
_entity.pdbx_description
1 polymer ?
#
loop_
_entity_poly.entity_id
_entity_poly.type
_entity_poly.pdbx_seq_one_letter_code
_entity_poly.pdbx_strand_id
1 'polypeptide(L)'
;MRAQLEQMPESVSLKGAKRVKGAWTEADAPPVTREVGFRIVGLGMVPLSVELQHKVLDLILQLDAQCASNATSNPHLLLITSALQLQTQPPSTCDGFVQAMLRCSDLEASAVVNEFKLMLSYIEAAFFIEWRQKNGQRNETSYTALARVTGRRSITKDKIQTWLTAGTRLIYLAAASSMYIVPLIAACGLRTAICKTDYFDLIEKLGYYLCRPNDTPESSALSRDCGAITKELILPQMVWLKQMTSHLTETFCLRFPPNLQGETERIRFSDVDAMQRRLRAFDYNYFALPALDSCYSTLETSLLVPALPLRVWDFDFDESFLAEEVTIQTDLDLTRTPCPVNPENSERWTREQREIAASATVVTSLEDLRTKATAFHAGGVKQSESYLCIPTEIAEGKTMTIRGAGGKLIASVITNIGETLPHLPKIATTVFSAIYPGEIYPVDTTTPHEKFSYCAVHKGIWNRYSEQGTDAPEGVHPFRLVREDVSRANVTQRAPLPSREMKDEPEESALTAEFIQLLVSIVEMHMRKRMPEEYTHVRVWATRLPLNQRSDAFPFGGYVINFAACTEGHRDEFDDEYCVVLVDGEWEGGELGFFEPGFLFRLRRWNAIIFRSCEVTHFNMHMKGVRISIVLHSDKEGKKWVADKNKYSS
;
A
#
# COMPACT_ATOMS: atom_id res chain seq x y z
N MET A 1 -14.41 -43.00 45.81
CA MET A 1 -14.51 -41.76 45.02
C MET A 1 -15.27 -42.05 43.72
N ARG A 2 -16.62 -42.09 43.77
CA ARG A 2 -17.48 -42.30 42.57
C ARG A 2 -18.91 -41.81 42.83
N ALA A 3 -19.02 -40.64 43.46
CA ALA A 3 -20.29 -40.05 43.92
C ALA A 3 -20.14 -38.54 44.17
N GLN A 4 -20.03 -37.75 43.10
CA GLN A 4 -20.13 -36.27 43.14
C GLN A 4 -20.38 -35.67 41.74
N LEU A 5 -21.32 -36.26 41.00
CA LEU A 5 -21.73 -35.84 39.65
C LEU A 5 -23.26 -35.92 39.50
N GLU A 6 -23.99 -35.21 40.38
CA GLU A 6 -25.45 -35.15 40.33
C GLU A 6 -25.99 -33.96 41.15
N GLN A 7 -25.84 -32.73 40.61
CA GLN A 7 -26.62 -31.53 40.99
C GLN A 7 -26.24 -30.31 40.13
N MET A 8 -26.98 -30.06 39.04
CA MET A 8 -27.48 -28.74 38.61
C MET A 8 -28.43 -28.89 37.39
N PRO A 9 -29.34 -27.93 37.12
CA PRO A 9 -30.51 -28.15 36.25
C PRO A 9 -30.28 -27.96 34.74
N GLU A 10 -31.32 -28.27 33.97
CA GLU A 10 -31.35 -28.27 32.52
C GLU A 10 -31.41 -26.86 31.87
N SER A 11 -30.81 -26.77 30.68
CA SER A 11 -31.20 -25.87 29.57
C SER A 11 -31.28 -24.35 29.79
N VAL A 12 -30.31 -23.63 29.22
CA VAL A 12 -30.60 -22.49 28.33
C VAL A 12 -29.76 -22.67 27.05
N SER A 13 -30.42 -22.70 25.88
CA SER A 13 -29.75 -22.72 24.59
C SER A 13 -29.54 -21.28 24.09
N LEU A 14 -28.29 -20.82 24.04
CA LEU A 14 -27.92 -19.56 23.39
C LEU A 14 -26.78 -19.79 22.41
N LYS A 15 -27.13 -19.95 21.13
CA LYS A 15 -26.22 -19.65 20.01
C LYS A 15 -26.08 -18.12 19.92
N GLY A 16 -25.14 -17.56 20.67
CA GLY A 16 -24.72 -16.15 20.61
C GLY A 16 -23.32 -16.01 20.02
N ALA A 17 -23.04 -14.88 19.35
CA ALA A 17 -21.77 -14.68 18.66
C ALA A 17 -20.56 -14.64 19.63
N LYS A 18 -19.45 -15.28 19.23
CA LYS A 18 -18.14 -15.13 19.87
C LYS A 18 -17.14 -14.51 18.88
N ARG A 19 -16.96 -13.19 18.97
CA ARG A 19 -15.72 -12.51 18.57
C ARG A 19 -15.47 -11.40 19.60
N VAL A 20 -14.71 -11.71 20.65
CA VAL A 20 -14.37 -10.76 21.73
C VAL A 20 -12.86 -10.80 21.97
N LYS A 21 -12.22 -9.67 21.66
CA LYS A 21 -10.92 -9.16 22.11
C LYS A 21 -9.70 -10.11 22.08
N GLY A 22 -8.68 -9.66 21.35
CA GLY A 22 -7.29 -9.75 21.78
C GLY A 22 -6.68 -8.36 21.65
N ALA A 23 -6.53 -7.63 22.76
CA ALA A 23 -5.73 -6.41 22.77
C ALA A 23 -4.26 -6.80 22.90
N TRP A 24 -3.40 -6.24 22.04
CA TRP A 24 -1.95 -6.40 22.20
C TRP A 24 -1.51 -5.57 23.41
N THR A 25 -0.74 -6.17 24.30
CA THR A 25 -0.11 -5.51 25.45
C THR A 25 1.41 -5.60 25.29
N GLU A 26 2.11 -4.52 25.62
CA GLU A 26 3.49 -4.29 25.18
C GLU A 26 4.55 -4.87 26.16
N ALA A 27 4.10 -5.53 27.21
CA ALA A 27 4.92 -5.96 28.34
C ALA A 27 5.48 -7.38 28.18
N ASP A 28 6.46 -7.58 27.27
CA ASP A 28 7.40 -8.73 27.34
C ASP A 28 8.66 -8.57 26.45
N ALA A 29 9.23 -7.36 26.36
CA ALA A 29 10.44 -7.06 25.59
C ALA A 29 11.71 -6.93 26.48
N PRO A 30 12.56 -7.97 26.60
CA PRO A 30 13.76 -7.91 27.44
C PRO A 30 14.93 -7.15 26.76
N PRO A 31 15.64 -6.25 27.46
CA PRO A 31 16.81 -5.57 26.91
C PRO A 31 18.02 -6.51 26.89
N VAL A 32 18.43 -7.00 25.72
CA VAL A 32 19.57 -7.92 25.57
C VAL A 32 20.49 -7.47 24.43
N THR A 33 21.53 -6.71 24.77
CA THR A 33 22.74 -6.59 23.94
C THR A 33 23.61 -7.84 24.10
N ARG A 34 23.32 -8.86 23.29
CA ARG A 34 24.26 -9.96 22.99
C ARG A 34 24.61 -9.88 21.51
N GLU A 35 25.80 -10.35 21.16
CA GLU A 35 26.19 -10.59 19.77
C GLU A 35 25.25 -11.67 19.19
N VAL A 36 24.47 -11.33 18.16
CA VAL A 36 23.49 -12.24 17.55
C VAL A 36 24.11 -12.87 16.30
N GLY A 37 24.51 -14.13 16.40
CA GLY A 37 24.96 -14.89 15.25
C GLY A 37 23.81 -15.24 14.29
N PHE A 38 24.10 -15.22 12.98
CA PHE A 38 23.28 -15.84 11.95
C PHE A 38 23.97 -17.11 11.45
N ARG A 39 23.21 -18.18 11.22
CA ARG A 39 23.71 -19.38 10.53
C ARG A 39 23.05 -19.54 9.17
N ILE A 40 23.87 -19.92 8.19
CA ILE A 40 23.42 -20.44 6.90
C ILE A 40 23.09 -21.92 7.14
N VAL A 41 21.80 -22.27 7.16
CA VAL A 41 21.35 -23.60 7.60
C VAL A 41 21.03 -24.50 6.41
N GLY A 42 21.45 -25.77 6.51
CA GLY A 42 20.97 -26.88 5.67
C GLY A 42 19.50 -27.25 5.95
N LEU A 43 18.60 -26.31 5.64
CA LEU A 43 17.16 -26.51 5.37
C LEU A 43 16.37 -27.46 6.28
N GLY A 44 16.23 -27.08 7.55
CA GLY A 44 15.03 -27.41 8.34
C GLY A 44 14.05 -26.22 8.33
N MET A 45 13.08 -26.21 7.42
CA MET A 45 12.14 -25.08 7.28
C MET A 45 10.88 -25.19 8.15
N VAL A 46 10.43 -24.04 8.65
CA VAL A 46 9.11 -23.84 9.30
C VAL A 46 8.01 -23.89 8.23
N PRO A 47 6.84 -24.52 8.49
CA PRO A 47 5.73 -24.49 7.54
C PRO A 47 5.17 -23.07 7.34
N LEU A 48 4.88 -22.73 6.08
CA LEU A 48 4.07 -21.57 5.69
C LEU A 48 2.62 -21.73 6.19
N SER A 49 1.81 -20.66 6.15
CA SER A 49 0.37 -20.79 6.30
C SER A 49 -0.22 -21.59 5.12
N VAL A 50 -1.06 -22.59 5.43
CA VAL A 50 -1.65 -23.50 4.44
C VAL A 50 -2.40 -22.75 3.32
N GLU A 51 -3.06 -21.65 3.66
CA GLU A 51 -3.78 -20.84 2.68
C GLU A 51 -2.84 -20.16 1.66
N LEU A 52 -1.67 -19.67 2.09
CA LEU A 52 -0.70 -19.08 1.17
C LEU A 52 0.06 -20.16 0.38
N GLN A 53 0.26 -21.35 0.99
CA GLN A 53 0.72 -22.53 0.26
C GLN A 53 -0.24 -22.89 -0.87
N HIS A 54 -1.55 -22.88 -0.61
CA HIS A 54 -2.58 -23.10 -1.61
C HIS A 54 -2.59 -21.97 -2.66
N LYS A 55 -2.60 -20.69 -2.27
CA LYS A 55 -2.56 -19.56 -3.24
C LYS A 55 -1.32 -19.59 -4.17
N VAL A 56 -0.15 -20.02 -3.69
CA VAL A 56 1.04 -20.28 -4.54
C VAL A 56 0.79 -21.48 -5.46
N LEU A 57 0.32 -22.60 -4.90
CA LEU A 57 0.11 -23.84 -5.63
C LEU A 57 -0.98 -23.70 -6.70
N ASP A 58 -2.09 -23.04 -6.39
CA ASP A 58 -3.22 -22.79 -7.30
C ASP A 58 -2.79 -21.91 -8.48
N LEU A 59 -1.95 -20.88 -8.27
CA LEU A 59 -1.39 -20.07 -9.36
C LEU A 59 -0.50 -20.92 -10.29
N ILE A 60 0.26 -21.85 -9.72
CA ILE A 60 1.19 -22.73 -10.44
C ILE A 60 0.44 -23.91 -11.11
N LEU A 61 -0.62 -24.43 -10.49
CA LEU A 61 -1.53 -25.42 -11.08
C LEU A 61 -2.46 -24.79 -12.12
N GLN A 62 -2.73 -23.48 -12.07
CA GLN A 62 -3.38 -22.76 -13.16
C GLN A 62 -2.45 -22.58 -14.36
N LEU A 63 -1.14 -22.33 -14.14
CA LEU A 63 -0.13 -22.43 -15.21
C LEU A 63 -0.14 -23.83 -15.83
N ASP A 64 0.03 -24.89 -15.02
CA ASP A 64 0.08 -26.27 -15.50
C ASP A 64 -1.22 -26.71 -16.20
N ALA A 65 -2.38 -26.56 -15.55
CA ALA A 65 -3.66 -26.99 -16.11
C ALA A 65 -4.02 -26.25 -17.41
N GLN A 66 -3.66 -24.97 -17.56
CA GLN A 66 -3.85 -24.26 -18.83
C GLN A 66 -2.84 -24.68 -19.90
N CYS A 67 -1.60 -25.04 -19.53
CA CYS A 67 -0.64 -25.64 -20.46
C CYS A 67 -1.09 -27.05 -20.92
N ALA A 68 -1.58 -27.88 -20.00
CA ALA A 68 -1.97 -29.27 -20.25
C ALA A 68 -3.29 -29.39 -21.04
N SER A 69 -4.31 -28.61 -20.68
CA SER A 69 -5.65 -28.71 -21.32
C SER A 69 -5.70 -28.21 -22.77
N ASN A 70 -4.75 -27.38 -23.19
CA ASN A 70 -4.69 -26.80 -24.54
C ASN A 70 -3.72 -27.54 -25.50
N ALA A 71 -3.15 -28.68 -25.09
CA ALA A 71 -2.08 -29.34 -25.84
C ALA A 71 -2.49 -29.98 -27.19
N THR A 72 -3.79 -30.26 -27.41
CA THR A 72 -4.27 -31.05 -28.56
C THR A 72 -4.77 -30.24 -29.76
N SER A 73 -5.01 -28.93 -29.59
CA SER A 73 -5.20 -27.98 -30.69
C SER A 73 -4.84 -26.59 -30.19
N ASN A 74 -4.04 -25.82 -30.94
CA ASN A 74 -3.40 -24.60 -30.42
C ASN A 74 -3.94 -23.31 -31.07
N PRO A 75 -5.12 -22.81 -30.65
CA PRO A 75 -5.62 -21.50 -31.08
C PRO A 75 -4.83 -20.34 -30.44
N HIS A 76 -4.08 -20.57 -29.37
CA HIS A 76 -3.22 -19.55 -28.75
C HIS A 76 -2.07 -19.14 -29.66
N LEU A 77 -1.51 -20.06 -30.44
CA LEU A 77 -0.53 -19.73 -31.48
C LEU A 77 -1.21 -18.93 -32.61
N LEU A 78 -2.45 -19.25 -32.97
CA LEU A 78 -3.28 -18.46 -33.90
C LEU A 78 -3.69 -17.08 -33.33
N LEU A 79 -3.67 -16.87 -32.01
CA LEU A 79 -3.93 -15.61 -31.31
C LEU A 79 -2.66 -14.79 -31.04
N ILE A 80 -1.51 -15.43 -30.77
CA ILE A 80 -0.19 -14.78 -30.73
C ILE A 80 0.31 -14.50 -32.16
N THR A 81 -0.25 -15.22 -33.14
CA THR A 81 -0.28 -14.95 -34.60
C THR A 81 -1.62 -14.29 -35.03
N SER A 82 -2.43 -13.78 -34.06
CA SER A 82 -3.40 -12.67 -34.21
C SER A 82 -3.35 -11.52 -33.13
N ALA A 83 -2.19 -11.19 -32.51
CA ALA A 83 -1.75 -10.05 -31.64
C ALA A 83 -0.83 -8.82 -32.14
N LEU A 84 -0.13 -8.77 -33.30
CA LEU A 84 1.13 -8.04 -33.64
C LEU A 84 1.32 -7.45 -35.10
N GLN A 85 0.88 -8.08 -36.22
CA GLN A 85 1.25 -7.89 -37.66
C GLN A 85 1.05 -6.47 -38.17
N LEU A 86 0.14 -5.74 -37.53
CA LEU A 86 -0.09 -4.32 -37.79
C LEU A 86 0.96 -3.43 -37.09
N GLN A 87 2.23 -3.84 -37.12
CA GLN A 87 3.37 -2.98 -36.81
C GLN A 87 3.84 -2.23 -38.06
N THR A 88 2.96 -1.36 -38.56
CA THR A 88 3.38 -0.12 -39.23
C THR A 88 2.66 1.03 -38.50
N GLN A 89 3.26 2.20 -38.26
CA GLN A 89 4.41 2.82 -38.93
C GLN A 89 5.33 3.55 -37.90
N PRO A 90 6.58 3.87 -38.25
CA PRO A 90 7.20 5.16 -37.85
C PRO A 90 6.55 6.31 -38.66
N PRO A 91 6.44 7.56 -38.15
CA PRO A 91 7.56 8.24 -37.49
C PRO A 91 7.18 9.13 -36.28
N SER A 92 8.19 9.62 -35.55
CA SER A 92 8.32 11.02 -35.09
C SER A 92 9.50 11.19 -34.13
N THR A 93 9.93 12.44 -33.91
CA THR A 93 11.03 12.87 -33.04
C THR A 93 10.69 12.82 -31.54
N CYS A 94 9.83 11.90 -31.11
CA CYS A 94 9.31 11.82 -29.75
C CYS A 94 10.12 10.86 -28.86
N ASP A 95 10.46 11.33 -27.65
CA ASP A 95 11.15 10.58 -26.59
C ASP A 95 10.54 9.18 -26.35
N GLY A 96 11.40 8.16 -26.25
CA GLY A 96 11.03 6.76 -25.99
C GLY A 96 10.17 6.57 -24.74
N PHE A 97 10.35 7.40 -23.71
CA PHE A 97 9.49 7.44 -22.52
C PHE A 97 8.04 7.79 -22.87
N VAL A 98 7.84 8.86 -23.66
CA VAL A 98 6.50 9.29 -24.10
C VAL A 98 5.86 8.21 -24.96
N GLN A 99 6.63 7.56 -25.83
CA GLN A 99 6.15 6.43 -26.61
C GLN A 99 5.73 5.24 -25.72
N ALA A 100 6.42 4.99 -24.60
CA ALA A 100 6.07 3.93 -23.65
C ALA A 100 4.75 4.22 -22.94
N MET A 101 4.55 5.44 -22.41
CA MET A 101 3.29 5.85 -21.80
C MET A 101 2.11 5.77 -22.79
N LEU A 102 2.33 6.18 -24.04
CA LEU A 102 1.35 6.04 -25.13
C LEU A 102 0.98 4.58 -25.37
N ARG A 103 1.95 3.67 -25.43
CA ARG A 103 1.69 2.23 -25.55
C ARG A 103 0.90 1.69 -24.36
N CYS A 104 1.25 2.03 -23.12
CA CYS A 104 0.47 1.61 -21.96
C CYS A 104 -1.00 2.05 -22.08
N SER A 105 -1.24 3.34 -22.34
CA SER A 105 -2.59 3.89 -22.59
C SER A 105 -3.32 3.17 -23.74
N ASP A 106 -2.63 2.86 -24.84
CA ASP A 106 -3.21 2.16 -25.98
C ASP A 106 -3.42 0.64 -25.78
N LEU A 107 -2.78 0.03 -24.80
CA LEU A 107 -2.82 -1.42 -24.61
C LEU A 107 -3.59 -1.82 -23.34
N GLU A 108 -3.70 -0.95 -22.34
CA GLU A 108 -4.77 -1.01 -21.32
C GLU A 108 -6.13 -0.84 -21.98
N ALA A 109 -6.21 0.13 -22.91
CA ALA A 109 -7.19 0.14 -23.96
C ALA A 109 -6.93 -0.96 -24.99
N SER A 110 -6.84 -2.19 -24.49
CA SER A 110 -7.05 -3.38 -25.28
C SER A 110 -7.49 -4.63 -24.51
N ALA A 111 -8.62 -5.22 -24.90
CA ALA A 111 -9.10 -6.51 -24.40
C ALA A 111 -8.20 -7.68 -24.83
N VAL A 112 -7.75 -8.50 -23.84
CA VAL A 112 -7.20 -9.87 -23.88
C VAL A 112 -6.03 -10.19 -24.84
N VAL A 113 -6.06 -9.76 -26.10
CA VAL A 113 -5.07 -10.16 -27.12
C VAL A 113 -3.74 -9.40 -26.98
N ASN A 114 -3.73 -8.27 -26.26
CA ASN A 114 -2.57 -7.38 -26.10
C ASN A 114 -1.87 -7.50 -24.73
N GLU A 115 -2.30 -8.41 -23.85
CA GLU A 115 -1.78 -8.59 -22.48
C GLU A 115 -0.24 -8.58 -22.43
N PHE A 116 0.40 -9.36 -23.30
CA PHE A 116 1.86 -9.40 -23.42
C PHE A 116 2.48 -8.06 -23.80
N LYS A 117 1.97 -7.35 -24.82
CA LYS A 117 2.51 -6.03 -25.21
C LYS A 117 2.32 -4.98 -24.12
N LEU A 118 1.19 -5.05 -23.41
CA LEU A 118 0.91 -4.17 -22.28
C LEU A 118 1.95 -4.39 -21.17
N MET A 119 2.23 -5.66 -20.85
CA MET A 119 3.28 -6.05 -19.92
C MET A 119 4.68 -5.58 -20.38
N LEU A 120 5.02 -5.68 -21.67
CA LEU A 120 6.25 -5.09 -22.20
C LEU A 120 6.29 -3.56 -22.05
N SER A 121 5.15 -2.90 -22.25
CA SER A 121 5.05 -1.45 -22.15
C SER A 121 5.17 -0.98 -20.70
N TYR A 122 4.63 -1.74 -19.73
CA TYR A 122 4.87 -1.54 -18.30
C TYR A 122 6.36 -1.69 -17.93
N ILE A 123 7.05 -2.67 -18.52
CA ILE A 123 8.49 -2.90 -18.29
C ILE A 123 9.34 -1.76 -18.87
N GLU A 124 9.10 -1.39 -20.14
CA GLU A 124 9.75 -0.21 -20.75
C GLU A 124 9.47 1.06 -19.93
N ALA A 125 8.21 1.28 -19.52
CA ALA A 125 7.79 2.39 -18.69
C ALA A 125 8.59 2.47 -17.37
N ALA A 126 8.69 1.35 -16.64
CA ALA A 126 9.42 1.29 -15.38
C ALA A 126 10.90 1.67 -15.54
N PHE A 127 11.60 1.14 -16.56
CA PHE A 127 12.99 1.51 -16.83
C PHE A 127 13.15 3.01 -17.17
N PHE A 128 12.30 3.59 -18.02
CA PHE A 128 12.38 5.02 -18.33
C PHE A 128 12.08 5.92 -17.13
N ILE A 129 11.18 5.52 -16.24
CA ILE A 129 10.92 6.23 -14.98
C ILE A 129 12.15 6.17 -14.06
N GLU A 130 12.73 4.98 -13.85
CA GLU A 130 13.92 4.78 -13.01
C GLU A 130 15.12 5.60 -13.53
N TRP A 131 15.39 5.57 -14.84
CA TRP A 131 16.46 6.35 -15.44
C TRP A 131 16.27 7.86 -15.27
N ARG A 132 15.04 8.38 -15.41
CA ARG A 132 14.75 9.80 -15.15
C ARG A 132 14.97 10.16 -13.67
N GLN A 133 14.54 9.30 -12.76
CA GLN A 133 14.73 9.47 -11.31
C GLN A 133 16.22 9.42 -10.88
N LYS A 134 17.04 8.60 -11.54
CA LYS A 134 18.49 8.52 -11.33
C LYS A 134 19.24 9.73 -11.91
N ASN A 135 18.87 10.21 -13.11
CA ASN A 135 19.50 11.36 -13.78
C ASN A 135 19.00 12.74 -13.31
N GLY A 136 18.44 12.84 -12.10
CA GLY A 136 17.99 14.12 -11.53
C GLY A 136 16.75 14.75 -12.20
N GLN A 137 16.16 14.12 -13.22
CA GLN A 137 14.96 14.58 -13.94
C GLN A 137 13.67 14.30 -13.13
N ARG A 138 13.72 14.58 -11.82
CA ARG A 138 12.63 14.39 -10.86
C ARG A 138 11.60 15.51 -10.88
N ASN A 139 11.96 16.66 -11.46
CA ASN A 139 11.17 17.88 -11.44
C ASN A 139 10.59 18.18 -12.84
N GLU A 140 9.31 18.55 -12.85
CA GLU A 140 8.65 19.35 -13.91
C GLU A 140 8.53 18.82 -15.35
N THR A 141 8.94 17.59 -15.69
CA THR A 141 8.29 16.87 -16.82
C THR A 141 6.90 16.40 -16.38
N SER A 142 6.00 17.36 -16.18
CA SER A 142 4.72 17.16 -15.51
C SER A 142 3.79 16.21 -16.26
N TYR A 143 2.82 15.66 -15.54
CA TYR A 143 1.70 14.92 -16.14
C TYR A 143 0.97 15.78 -17.19
N THR A 144 0.89 17.11 -16.99
CA THR A 144 0.38 18.07 -17.98
C THR A 144 1.30 18.28 -19.18
N ALA A 145 2.62 18.11 -19.08
CA ALA A 145 3.53 18.08 -20.23
C ALA A 145 3.33 16.78 -21.04
N LEU A 146 3.17 15.64 -20.36
CA LEU A 146 2.89 14.35 -21.00
C LEU A 146 1.51 14.36 -21.68
N ALA A 147 0.48 14.89 -21.03
CA ALA A 147 -0.85 15.09 -21.61
C ALA A 147 -0.87 16.10 -22.76
N ARG A 148 -0.04 17.17 -22.71
CA ARG A 148 0.16 18.10 -23.84
C ARG A 148 0.79 17.43 -25.05
N VAL A 149 1.90 16.71 -24.85
CA VAL A 149 2.67 16.07 -25.95
C VAL A 149 1.90 14.91 -26.57
N THR A 150 1.09 14.19 -25.79
CA THR A 150 0.28 13.05 -26.28
C THR A 150 -1.12 13.44 -26.74
N GLY A 151 -1.62 14.62 -26.36
CA GLY A 151 -3.03 15.00 -26.47
C GLY A 151 -3.98 14.22 -25.54
N ARG A 152 -3.48 13.29 -24.71
CA ARG A 152 -4.29 12.40 -23.89
C ARG A 152 -4.39 12.90 -22.45
N ARG A 153 -5.58 13.39 -22.08
CA ARG A 153 -5.94 13.69 -20.67
C ARG A 153 -5.94 12.43 -19.78
N SER A 154 -6.08 11.26 -20.38
CA SER A 154 -6.23 9.97 -19.68
C SER A 154 -4.97 9.46 -18.96
N ILE A 155 -3.79 10.02 -19.23
CA ILE A 155 -2.54 9.57 -18.62
C ILE A 155 -2.31 10.29 -17.28
N THR A 156 -2.96 9.78 -16.23
CA THR A 156 -2.85 10.30 -14.86
C THR A 156 -1.54 9.89 -14.18
N LYS A 157 -1.18 10.58 -13.09
CA LYS A 157 -0.09 10.18 -12.17
C LYS A 157 -0.29 8.74 -11.68
N ASP A 158 -1.52 8.45 -11.27
CA ASP A 158 -1.95 7.20 -10.65
C ASP A 158 -1.76 6.01 -11.60
N LYS A 159 -2.11 6.19 -12.88
CA LYS A 159 -1.81 5.20 -13.91
C LYS A 159 -0.31 4.98 -14.11
N ILE A 160 0.49 6.05 -14.16
CA ILE A 160 1.96 5.91 -14.28
C ILE A 160 2.55 5.14 -13.08
N GLN A 161 2.03 5.34 -11.86
CA GLN A 161 2.45 4.54 -10.71
C GLN A 161 1.99 3.08 -10.84
N THR A 162 0.77 2.80 -11.25
CA THR A 162 0.29 1.43 -11.51
C THR A 162 1.13 0.72 -12.57
N TRP A 163 1.55 1.43 -13.63
CA TRP A 163 2.44 0.90 -14.67
C TRP A 163 3.86 0.65 -14.14
N LEU A 164 4.36 1.51 -13.25
CA LEU A 164 5.63 1.30 -12.55
C LEU A 164 5.59 0.08 -11.61
N THR A 165 4.51 -0.09 -10.84
CA THR A 165 4.28 -1.25 -9.97
C THR A 165 4.24 -2.55 -10.78
N ALA A 166 3.38 -2.58 -11.81
CA ALA A 166 3.23 -3.74 -12.69
C ALA A 166 4.54 -4.05 -13.43
N GLY A 167 5.21 -3.02 -13.98
CA GLY A 167 6.51 -3.15 -14.61
C GLY A 167 7.56 -3.72 -13.66
N THR A 168 7.67 -3.17 -12.44
CA THR A 168 8.62 -3.64 -11.41
C THR A 168 8.43 -5.11 -11.08
N ARG A 169 7.18 -5.54 -10.84
CA ARG A 169 6.84 -6.96 -10.55
C ARG A 169 7.23 -7.88 -11.70
N LEU A 170 7.04 -7.44 -12.95
CA LEU A 170 7.42 -8.20 -14.14
C LEU A 170 8.94 -8.22 -14.39
N ILE A 171 9.65 -7.10 -14.16
CA ILE A 171 11.12 -7.05 -14.22
C ILE A 171 11.71 -7.97 -13.15
N TYR A 172 11.15 -8.00 -11.93
CA TYR A 172 11.58 -8.90 -10.86
C TYR A 172 11.43 -10.38 -11.27
N LEU A 173 10.26 -10.79 -11.76
CA LEU A 173 10.04 -12.17 -12.21
C LEU A 173 10.89 -12.55 -13.44
N ALA A 174 11.11 -11.61 -14.38
CA ALA A 174 11.98 -11.82 -15.52
C ALA A 174 13.46 -11.91 -15.11
N ALA A 175 13.91 -11.08 -14.16
CA ALA A 175 15.25 -11.14 -13.59
C ALA A 175 15.50 -12.41 -12.77
N ALA A 176 14.43 -12.96 -12.20
CA ALA A 176 14.40 -14.23 -11.48
C ALA A 176 14.38 -15.46 -12.40
N SER A 177 14.27 -15.33 -13.72
CA SER A 177 14.27 -16.49 -14.62
C SER A 177 14.80 -16.13 -16.00
N SER A 178 13.92 -15.59 -16.84
CA SER A 178 14.25 -15.00 -18.13
C SER A 178 13.06 -14.13 -18.56
N MET A 179 13.30 -13.25 -19.53
CA MET A 179 12.24 -12.43 -20.13
C MET A 179 11.10 -13.26 -20.76
N TYR A 180 11.33 -14.56 -21.01
CA TYR A 180 10.32 -15.54 -21.43
C TYR A 180 9.27 -15.91 -20.37
N ILE A 181 9.38 -15.47 -19.12
CA ILE A 181 8.27 -15.58 -18.15
C ILE A 181 7.10 -14.65 -18.51
N VAL A 182 7.39 -13.47 -19.05
CA VAL A 182 6.41 -12.42 -19.37
C VAL A 182 5.38 -12.87 -20.42
N PRO A 183 5.75 -13.52 -21.54
CA PRO A 183 4.77 -14.10 -22.46
C PRO A 183 4.04 -15.33 -21.90
N LEU A 184 4.62 -16.11 -20.96
CA LEU A 184 3.91 -17.21 -20.30
C LEU A 184 2.79 -16.69 -19.38
N ILE A 185 3.11 -15.72 -18.52
CA ILE A 185 2.13 -15.03 -17.66
C ILE A 185 1.00 -14.43 -18.51
N ALA A 186 1.32 -13.85 -19.67
CA ALA A 186 0.32 -13.33 -20.60
C ALA A 186 -0.54 -14.44 -21.25
N ALA A 187 0.08 -15.54 -21.71
CA ALA A 187 -0.62 -16.64 -22.37
C ALA A 187 -1.61 -17.36 -21.45
N CYS A 188 -1.30 -17.48 -20.15
CA CYS A 188 -2.17 -18.05 -19.13
C CYS A 188 -3.17 -17.05 -18.51
N GLY A 189 -3.26 -15.82 -19.06
CA GLY A 189 -4.16 -14.77 -18.56
C GLY A 189 -3.78 -14.18 -17.19
N LEU A 190 -2.60 -14.52 -16.66
CA LEU A 190 -2.19 -14.21 -15.29
C LEU A 190 -1.66 -12.79 -15.08
N ARG A 191 -1.70 -11.90 -16.09
CA ARG A 191 -1.33 -10.47 -15.91
C ARG A 191 -2.09 -9.85 -14.74
N THR A 192 -3.41 -10.08 -14.64
CA THR A 192 -4.21 -9.47 -13.56
C THR A 192 -3.73 -9.95 -12.19
N ALA A 193 -3.47 -11.25 -12.03
CA ALA A 193 -2.91 -11.81 -10.79
C ALA A 193 -1.53 -11.22 -10.48
N ILE A 194 -0.58 -11.26 -11.42
CA ILE A 194 0.80 -10.82 -11.20
C ILE A 194 0.93 -9.28 -11.03
N CYS A 195 0.17 -8.51 -11.80
CA CYS A 195 0.29 -7.05 -11.82
C CYS A 195 -0.58 -6.36 -10.76
N LYS A 196 -1.76 -6.90 -10.41
CA LYS A 196 -2.70 -6.31 -9.45
C LYS A 196 -2.74 -6.98 -8.06
N THR A 197 -1.98 -8.06 -7.81
CA THR A 197 -1.91 -8.65 -6.46
C THR A 197 -1.39 -7.65 -5.42
N ASP A 198 -1.95 -7.65 -4.20
CA ASP A 198 -1.38 -6.91 -3.06
C ASP A 198 -0.31 -7.72 -2.31
N TYR A 199 -0.17 -8.99 -2.68
CA TYR A 199 0.76 -9.97 -2.11
C TYR A 199 2.08 -9.91 -2.88
N PHE A 200 2.92 -8.90 -2.63
CA PHE A 200 4.28 -8.86 -3.17
C PHE A 200 5.15 -10.03 -2.63
N ASP A 201 4.79 -10.64 -1.49
CA ASP A 201 5.51 -11.79 -0.92
C ASP A 201 5.25 -13.08 -1.71
N LEU A 202 4.09 -13.21 -2.37
CA LEU A 202 3.83 -14.21 -3.41
C LEU A 202 4.76 -13.99 -4.62
N ILE A 203 4.96 -12.74 -5.05
CA ILE A 203 5.88 -12.40 -6.15
C ILE A 203 7.34 -12.65 -5.76
N GLU A 204 7.74 -12.34 -4.53
CA GLU A 204 9.06 -12.70 -3.97
C GLU A 204 9.28 -14.22 -4.05
N LYS A 205 8.37 -15.01 -3.48
CA LYS A 205 8.51 -16.47 -3.37
C LYS A 205 8.54 -17.11 -4.75
N LEU A 206 7.68 -16.68 -5.67
CA LEU A 206 7.70 -17.11 -7.06
C LEU A 206 9.05 -16.76 -7.72
N GLY A 207 9.57 -15.54 -7.52
CA GLY A 207 10.90 -15.16 -8.00
C GLY A 207 12.04 -16.00 -7.39
N TYR A 208 11.99 -16.32 -6.10
CA TYR A 208 13.00 -17.18 -5.49
C TYR A 208 12.99 -18.60 -6.08
N TYR A 209 11.81 -19.22 -6.23
CA TYR A 209 11.69 -20.56 -6.81
C TYR A 209 12.05 -20.61 -8.30
N LEU A 210 11.65 -19.59 -9.07
CA LEU A 210 12.08 -19.40 -10.46
C LEU A 210 13.62 -19.29 -10.56
N CYS A 211 14.25 -18.55 -9.64
CA CYS A 211 15.68 -18.26 -9.71
C CYS A 211 16.55 -19.43 -9.25
N ARG A 212 16.07 -20.23 -8.28
CA ARG A 212 16.82 -21.30 -7.60
C ARG A 212 16.01 -22.61 -7.50
N PRO A 213 15.51 -23.20 -8.61
CA PRO A 213 14.64 -24.38 -8.56
C PRO A 213 15.32 -25.68 -8.11
N ASN A 214 16.63 -25.67 -7.86
CA ASN A 214 17.35 -26.76 -7.20
C ASN A 214 17.68 -26.50 -5.72
N ASP A 215 17.50 -25.27 -5.19
CA ASP A 215 17.76 -24.94 -3.78
C ASP A 215 16.56 -25.29 -2.87
N THR A 216 15.61 -26.08 -3.37
CA THR A 216 14.31 -26.28 -2.74
C THR A 216 14.39 -27.20 -1.51
N PRO A 217 13.93 -26.75 -0.32
CA PRO A 217 13.95 -27.59 0.88
C PRO A 217 13.19 -28.90 0.69
N GLU A 218 13.83 -30.01 1.02
CA GLU A 218 13.18 -31.33 1.14
C GLU A 218 12.10 -31.32 2.25
N SER A 219 12.27 -30.47 3.27
CA SER A 219 11.41 -30.43 4.47
C SER A 219 10.00 -29.88 4.26
N SER A 220 9.62 -29.50 3.04
CA SER A 220 8.21 -29.30 2.67
C SER A 220 7.92 -29.94 1.31
N ALA A 221 6.69 -30.43 1.11
CA ALA A 221 6.25 -30.95 -0.19
C ALA A 221 6.21 -29.83 -1.22
N LEU A 222 5.46 -28.75 -0.93
CA LEU A 222 5.27 -27.61 -1.82
C LEU A 222 6.58 -27.01 -2.36
N SER A 223 7.64 -26.90 -1.53
CA SER A 223 8.92 -26.39 -2.01
C SER A 223 9.55 -27.30 -3.07
N ARG A 224 9.45 -28.62 -2.93
CA ARG A 224 9.87 -29.57 -3.97
C ARG A 224 8.98 -29.45 -5.21
N ASP A 225 7.66 -29.33 -5.02
CA ASP A 225 6.69 -29.18 -6.11
C ASP A 225 6.96 -27.92 -6.94
N CYS A 226 7.19 -26.76 -6.32
CA CYS A 226 7.51 -25.51 -7.02
C CYS A 226 8.82 -25.59 -7.83
N GLY A 227 9.86 -26.25 -7.29
CA GLY A 227 11.12 -26.47 -8.01
C GLY A 227 11.00 -27.46 -9.17
N ALA A 228 10.27 -28.56 -8.97
CA ALA A 228 9.95 -29.52 -10.00
C ALA A 228 9.18 -28.86 -11.15
N ILE A 229 8.06 -28.18 -10.86
CA ILE A 229 7.24 -27.48 -11.85
C ILE A 229 8.04 -26.41 -12.61
N THR A 230 8.96 -25.71 -11.93
CA THR A 230 9.86 -24.75 -12.61
C THR A 230 10.75 -25.42 -13.64
N LYS A 231 11.30 -26.62 -13.35
CA LYS A 231 12.21 -27.36 -14.24
C LYS A 231 11.52 -28.22 -15.29
N GLU A 232 10.37 -28.80 -14.96
CA GLU A 232 9.69 -29.82 -15.76
C GLU A 232 8.59 -29.21 -16.65
N LEU A 233 8.07 -28.03 -16.29
CA LEU A 233 7.02 -27.33 -17.03
C LEU A 233 7.49 -25.93 -17.48
N ILE A 234 7.80 -25.02 -16.55
CA ILE A 234 8.03 -23.60 -16.89
C ILE A 234 9.25 -23.41 -17.80
N LEU A 235 10.41 -23.96 -17.42
CA LEU A 235 11.66 -23.82 -18.19
C LEU A 235 11.56 -24.46 -19.61
N PRO A 236 11.04 -25.69 -19.80
CA PRO A 236 10.75 -26.23 -21.13
C PRO A 236 9.86 -25.32 -21.98
N GLN A 237 8.81 -24.73 -21.42
CA GLN A 237 7.94 -23.80 -22.14
C GLN A 237 8.67 -22.49 -22.50
N MET A 238 9.58 -21.98 -21.66
CA MET A 238 10.46 -20.86 -22.03
C MET A 238 11.41 -21.21 -23.19
N VAL A 239 12.02 -22.39 -23.15
CA VAL A 239 12.95 -22.88 -24.20
C VAL A 239 12.23 -22.99 -25.53
N TRP A 240 11.05 -23.63 -25.53
CA TRP A 240 10.17 -23.74 -26.68
C TRP A 240 9.71 -22.37 -27.19
N LEU A 241 9.22 -21.49 -26.30
CA LEU A 241 8.81 -20.13 -26.66
C LEU A 241 9.94 -19.38 -27.35
N LYS A 242 11.17 -19.49 -26.86
CA LYS A 242 12.29 -18.80 -27.48
C LYS A 242 12.63 -19.37 -28.87
N GLN A 243 12.64 -20.70 -29.00
CA GLN A 243 12.77 -21.37 -30.30
C GLN A 243 11.69 -20.93 -31.29
N MET A 244 10.48 -20.61 -30.79
CA MET A 244 9.33 -20.14 -31.57
C MET A 244 9.16 -18.61 -31.60
N THR A 245 10.12 -17.82 -31.11
CA THR A 245 10.00 -16.35 -31.15
C THR A 245 11.22 -15.60 -31.64
N SER A 246 12.43 -16.16 -31.65
CA SER A 246 13.61 -15.28 -31.79
C SER A 246 13.93 -14.75 -33.19
N HIS A 247 13.25 -15.17 -34.28
CA HIS A 247 13.28 -14.37 -35.53
C HIS A 247 12.41 -13.09 -35.39
N LEU A 248 11.61 -12.92 -34.31
CA LEU A 248 10.94 -11.66 -33.88
C LEU A 248 11.94 -10.69 -33.23
N THR A 249 13.07 -10.45 -33.89
CA THR A 249 14.14 -9.56 -33.43
C THR A 249 13.69 -8.11 -33.17
N GLU A 250 12.54 -7.68 -33.72
CA GLU A 250 11.95 -6.36 -33.49
C GLU A 250 10.84 -6.34 -32.42
N THR A 251 10.10 -7.44 -32.23
CA THR A 251 8.97 -7.49 -31.29
C THR A 251 9.36 -8.10 -29.95
N PHE A 252 10.20 -9.14 -29.95
CA PHE A 252 10.82 -9.72 -28.76
C PHE A 252 12.14 -8.97 -28.46
N CYS A 253 12.02 -7.65 -28.32
CA CYS A 253 13.05 -6.77 -27.79
C CYS A 253 12.44 -5.78 -26.79
N LEU A 254 13.23 -5.35 -25.80
CA LEU A 254 12.91 -4.20 -24.97
C LEU A 254 13.76 -3.01 -25.42
N ARG A 255 13.17 -1.80 -25.45
CA ARG A 255 13.94 -0.56 -25.39
C ARG A 255 14.30 -0.26 -23.95
N PHE A 256 15.56 0.10 -23.75
CA PHE A 256 16.04 0.68 -22.51
C PHE A 256 16.29 2.17 -22.70
N PRO A 257 16.30 2.95 -21.61
CA PRO A 257 16.59 4.38 -21.65
C PRO A 257 17.98 4.65 -22.21
N PRO A 258 18.23 5.87 -22.74
CA PRO A 258 19.47 6.13 -23.43
C PRO A 258 20.71 5.98 -22.53
N ASN A 259 21.79 5.49 -23.14
CA ASN A 259 23.12 5.42 -22.54
C ASN A 259 23.70 6.83 -22.32
N LEU A 260 24.91 6.92 -21.76
CA LEU A 260 25.60 8.21 -21.52
C LEU A 260 25.89 8.99 -22.82
N GLN A 261 25.83 8.32 -23.97
CA GLN A 261 26.01 8.87 -25.31
C GLN A 261 24.68 9.36 -25.94
N GLY A 262 23.54 9.15 -25.26
CA GLY A 262 22.20 9.55 -25.74
C GLY A 262 21.49 8.50 -26.60
N GLU A 263 22.09 7.34 -26.83
CA GLU A 263 21.56 6.30 -27.72
C GLU A 263 20.62 5.34 -26.98
N THR A 264 19.43 5.11 -27.54
CA THR A 264 18.42 4.20 -26.97
C THR A 264 18.82 2.74 -27.21
N GLU A 265 19.25 2.06 -26.16
CA GLU A 265 19.61 0.64 -26.17
C GLU A 265 18.38 -0.25 -26.49
N ARG A 266 18.56 -1.27 -27.34
CA ARG A 266 17.51 -2.25 -27.67
C ARG A 266 18.07 -3.67 -27.55
N ILE A 267 17.66 -4.38 -26.50
CA ILE A 267 18.12 -5.75 -26.24
C ILE A 267 17.04 -6.73 -26.68
N ARG A 268 17.42 -7.74 -27.46
CA ARG A 268 16.54 -8.85 -27.87
C ARG A 268 16.39 -9.84 -26.73
N PHE A 269 15.24 -10.46 -26.58
CA PHE A 269 15.05 -11.49 -25.55
C PHE A 269 15.93 -12.73 -25.81
N SER A 270 16.35 -12.93 -27.07
CA SER A 270 17.31 -13.96 -27.47
C SER A 270 18.76 -13.67 -27.04
N ASP A 271 19.08 -12.42 -26.71
CA ASP A 271 20.33 -12.06 -26.03
C ASP A 271 20.06 -12.14 -24.52
N VAL A 272 20.00 -13.38 -24.02
CA VAL A 272 19.63 -13.67 -22.62
C VAL A 272 20.61 -12.99 -21.68
N ASP A 273 21.91 -13.01 -21.96
CA ASP A 273 22.93 -12.41 -21.10
C ASP A 273 22.85 -10.87 -21.00
N ALA A 274 22.69 -10.15 -22.11
CA ALA A 274 22.49 -8.70 -22.03
C ALA A 274 21.16 -8.36 -21.36
N MET A 275 20.08 -9.09 -21.71
CA MET A 275 18.76 -8.89 -21.11
C MET A 275 18.80 -9.13 -19.59
N GLN A 276 19.42 -10.23 -19.16
CA GLN A 276 19.49 -10.65 -17.77
C GLN A 276 20.35 -9.71 -16.91
N ARG A 277 21.46 -9.20 -17.46
CA ARG A 277 22.26 -8.12 -16.82
C ARG A 277 21.44 -6.84 -16.67
N ARG A 278 20.68 -6.45 -17.69
CA ARG A 278 19.89 -5.21 -17.67
C ARG A 278 18.68 -5.29 -16.74
N LEU A 279 18.00 -6.43 -16.70
CA LEU A 279 16.94 -6.75 -15.75
C LEU A 279 17.43 -6.75 -14.29
N ARG A 280 18.67 -7.21 -14.04
CA ARG A 280 19.30 -7.22 -12.69
C ARG A 280 19.90 -5.90 -12.23
N ALA A 281 19.97 -4.89 -13.09
CA ALA A 281 20.45 -3.55 -12.75
C ALA A 281 19.35 -2.58 -12.30
N PHE A 282 18.11 -3.05 -12.18
CA PHE A 282 16.92 -2.28 -11.79
C PHE A 282 16.71 -2.31 -10.26
N ASP A 283 16.46 -1.15 -9.62
CA ASP A 283 16.00 -1.12 -8.22
C ASP A 283 14.52 -1.50 -8.16
N TYR A 284 14.27 -2.79 -7.91
CA TYR A 284 12.92 -3.30 -7.63
C TYR A 284 12.28 -2.67 -6.39
N ASN A 285 13.02 -1.89 -5.61
CA ASN A 285 12.68 -1.49 -4.25
C ASN A 285 12.30 -2.72 -3.39
N TYR A 286 13.14 -3.76 -3.50
CA TYR A 286 13.03 -5.04 -2.79
C TYR A 286 14.43 -5.67 -2.63
N PHE A 287 14.50 -6.88 -2.08
CA PHE A 287 15.74 -7.66 -1.94
C PHE A 287 16.39 -8.01 -3.28
N ALA A 288 17.70 -8.22 -3.26
CA ALA A 288 18.49 -8.59 -4.44
C ALA A 288 18.36 -10.08 -4.74
N LEU A 289 17.95 -10.43 -5.97
CA LEU A 289 17.81 -11.82 -6.40
C LEU A 289 19.17 -12.56 -6.44
N PRO A 290 19.26 -13.81 -5.93
CA PRO A 290 20.47 -14.63 -6.05
C PRO A 290 20.80 -14.94 -7.52
N ALA A 291 21.96 -15.50 -7.82
CA ALA A 291 22.31 -15.90 -9.19
C ALA A 291 21.36 -16.98 -9.73
N LEU A 292 20.99 -16.90 -11.02
CA LEU A 292 20.20 -17.92 -11.70
C LEU A 292 20.83 -19.30 -11.58
N ASP A 293 19.99 -20.33 -11.57
CA ASP A 293 20.45 -21.71 -11.65
C ASP A 293 20.97 -22.07 -13.06
N SER A 294 21.97 -22.95 -13.08
CA SER A 294 22.57 -23.59 -14.26
C SER A 294 21.58 -24.09 -15.32
N CYS A 295 20.37 -24.51 -14.94
CA CYS A 295 19.38 -25.05 -15.87
C CYS A 295 18.91 -24.05 -16.95
N TYR A 296 19.08 -22.74 -16.74
CA TYR A 296 18.62 -21.71 -17.67
C TYR A 296 19.44 -21.61 -18.98
N SER A 297 20.58 -22.31 -19.11
CA SER A 297 21.46 -22.26 -20.29
C SER A 297 20.84 -22.82 -21.59
N THR A 298 19.70 -23.50 -21.52
CA THR A 298 19.00 -24.07 -22.70
C THR A 298 18.32 -23.00 -23.57
N LEU A 299 18.32 -21.74 -23.13
CA LEU A 299 17.60 -20.63 -23.75
C LEU A 299 18.41 -19.90 -24.86
N GLU A 300 18.95 -20.60 -25.89
CA GLU A 300 19.72 -19.91 -26.98
C GLU A 300 19.23 -19.97 -28.46
N THR A 301 18.49 -21.00 -28.97
CA THR A 301 18.01 -21.07 -30.40
C THR A 301 16.54 -20.63 -30.71
N SER A 302 16.10 -20.46 -31.99
CA SER A 302 15.44 -19.16 -32.40
C SER A 302 14.64 -18.95 -33.77
N LEU A 303 13.29 -18.68 -33.88
CA LEU A 303 12.50 -18.15 -35.09
C LEU A 303 10.99 -17.56 -34.88
N LEU A 304 10.49 -16.44 -35.53
CA LEU A 304 9.14 -15.65 -35.68
C LEU A 304 7.78 -16.47 -35.85
N VAL A 305 6.51 -15.95 -36.02
CA VAL A 305 5.90 -14.91 -36.97
C VAL A 305 4.69 -14.02 -36.39
N PRO A 306 3.67 -13.37 -37.08
CA PRO A 306 2.96 -12.13 -36.57
C PRO A 306 1.38 -12.04 -36.63
N ALA A 307 0.73 -10.92 -36.17
CA ALA A 307 -0.60 -10.95 -35.47
C ALA A 307 -1.67 -9.65 -35.52
N LEU A 308 -2.62 -9.21 -34.58
CA LEU A 308 -3.65 -8.04 -34.61
C LEU A 308 -4.29 -7.49 -33.20
N PRO A 309 -5.12 -6.38 -33.02
CA PRO A 309 -5.69 -5.88 -31.68
C PRO A 309 -7.09 -5.08 -31.53
N LEU A 310 -7.67 -4.79 -30.29
CA LEU A 310 -8.90 -3.91 -29.97
C LEU A 310 -9.16 -3.45 -28.46
N ARG A 311 -9.99 -2.39 -28.10
CA ARG A 311 -10.03 -1.27 -26.99
C ARG A 311 -10.73 -1.35 -25.54
N VAL A 312 -10.50 -0.36 -24.56
CA VAL A 312 -11.27 0.15 -23.28
C VAL A 312 -10.39 0.87 -22.13
N TRP A 313 -10.56 1.93 -21.26
CA TRP A 313 -11.37 3.16 -20.83
C TRP A 313 -10.58 4.06 -19.76
N ASP A 314 -11.06 5.23 -19.21
CA ASP A 314 -10.34 6.15 -18.22
C ASP A 314 -11.15 7.30 -17.46
N PHE A 315 -10.55 8.01 -16.45
CA PHE A 315 -11.09 9.22 -15.69
C PHE A 315 -10.03 10.32 -15.31
N ASP A 316 -10.42 11.54 -14.89
CA ASP A 316 -9.56 12.75 -14.67
C ASP A 316 -10.06 13.73 -13.55
N PHE A 317 -9.19 14.52 -12.89
CA PHE A 317 -9.50 15.48 -11.78
C PHE A 317 -8.73 16.81 -11.90
N ASP A 318 -9.28 17.94 -11.43
CA ASP A 318 -8.65 19.28 -11.51
C ASP A 318 -8.56 20.07 -10.18
N GLU A 319 -8.02 21.30 -10.21
CA GLU A 319 -7.81 22.13 -9.01
C GLU A 319 -9.08 22.78 -8.42
N SER A 320 -10.26 22.63 -9.04
CA SER A 320 -11.51 23.25 -8.53
C SER A 320 -12.01 22.65 -7.20
N PHE A 321 -11.46 21.51 -6.80
CA PHE A 321 -11.74 20.80 -5.56
C PHE A 321 -11.04 21.44 -4.32
N LEU A 322 -10.18 22.43 -4.53
CA LEU A 322 -9.43 23.14 -3.50
C LEU A 322 -10.19 24.37 -2.98
N ALA A 323 -10.63 24.31 -1.72
CA ALA A 323 -11.18 25.46 -1.01
C ALA A 323 -10.17 26.59 -0.78
N GLU A 324 -10.69 27.77 -0.44
CA GLU A 324 -9.92 28.87 0.17
C GLU A 324 -9.28 28.39 1.49
N GLU A 325 -8.11 28.90 1.86
CA GLU A 325 -7.45 28.55 3.12
C GLU A 325 -7.37 29.74 4.06
N VAL A 326 -7.72 29.51 5.33
CA VAL A 326 -7.54 30.48 6.41
C VAL A 326 -6.55 29.92 7.41
N THR A 327 -5.40 30.59 7.54
CA THR A 327 -4.37 30.25 8.52
C THR A 327 -4.57 31.00 9.83
N ILE A 328 -4.48 30.27 10.94
CA ILE A 328 -4.45 30.78 12.31
C ILE A 328 -3.10 30.41 12.90
N GLN A 329 -2.36 31.41 13.36
CA GLN A 329 -1.06 31.24 14.02
C GLN A 329 -1.27 31.34 15.54
N THR A 330 -0.54 30.55 16.31
CA THR A 330 -0.52 30.58 17.78
C THR A 330 0.89 30.31 18.29
N ASP A 331 1.22 30.73 19.51
CA ASP A 331 2.56 30.55 20.08
C ASP A 331 2.85 29.09 20.51
N LEU A 332 1.88 28.16 20.45
CA LEU A 332 1.98 26.82 21.02
C LEU A 332 3.15 26.01 20.45
N ASP A 333 4.00 25.48 21.33
CA ASP A 333 5.02 24.49 21.00
C ASP A 333 4.64 23.13 21.60
N LEU A 334 4.17 22.22 20.73
CA LEU A 334 3.78 20.86 21.10
C LEU A 334 4.89 20.07 21.82
N THR A 335 6.17 20.41 21.59
CA THR A 335 7.30 19.70 22.19
C THR A 335 7.48 19.99 23.68
N ARG A 336 6.77 20.98 24.23
CA ARG A 336 6.84 21.38 25.64
C ARG A 336 5.86 20.65 26.55
N THR A 337 4.92 19.88 25.99
CA THR A 337 3.92 19.12 26.75
C THR A 337 4.14 17.61 26.55
N PRO A 338 4.63 16.88 27.58
CA PRO A 338 4.78 15.43 27.49
C PRO A 338 3.42 14.74 27.38
N CYS A 339 3.38 13.52 26.85
CA CYS A 339 2.16 12.71 26.85
C CYS A 339 1.73 12.45 28.31
N PRO A 340 0.51 12.81 28.73
CA PRO A 340 0.02 12.54 30.08
C PRO A 340 -0.59 11.13 30.21
N VAL A 341 -0.63 10.36 29.12
CA VAL A 341 -1.31 9.06 29.02
C VAL A 341 -0.32 7.92 28.80
N ASN A 342 -0.61 6.78 29.42
CA ASN A 342 0.01 5.49 29.17
C ASN A 342 -1.09 4.38 29.19
N PRO A 343 -0.77 3.12 28.86
CA PRO A 343 -1.75 2.03 28.87
C PRO A 343 -2.38 1.72 30.24
N GLU A 344 -1.78 2.19 31.35
CA GLU A 344 -2.29 1.95 32.72
C GLU A 344 -3.32 3.00 33.16
N ASN A 345 -3.24 4.23 32.63
CA ASN A 345 -4.07 5.36 33.07
C ASN A 345 -5.10 5.85 32.05
N SER A 346 -5.06 5.38 30.79
CA SER A 346 -5.85 5.96 29.69
C SER A 346 -7.37 6.02 29.95
N GLU A 347 -8.03 4.92 30.33
CA GLU A 347 -9.48 4.89 30.61
C GLU A 347 -9.89 5.92 31.68
N ARG A 348 -9.03 6.11 32.69
CA ARG A 348 -9.27 7.07 33.77
C ARG A 348 -9.03 8.50 33.30
N TRP A 349 -7.85 8.78 32.72
CA TRP A 349 -7.49 10.10 32.23
C TRP A 349 -8.49 10.61 31.19
N THR A 350 -8.94 9.73 30.29
CA THR A 350 -9.95 10.05 29.27
C THR A 350 -11.25 10.53 29.89
N ARG A 351 -11.69 9.90 30.99
CA ARG A 351 -12.91 10.27 31.71
C ARG A 351 -12.78 11.65 32.34
N GLU A 352 -11.69 11.88 33.06
CA GLU A 352 -11.35 13.18 33.67
C GLU A 352 -11.27 14.29 32.59
N GLN A 353 -10.64 14.03 31.45
CA GLN A 353 -10.59 14.99 30.33
C GLN A 353 -11.93 15.17 29.62
N ARG A 354 -12.76 14.12 29.46
CA ARG A 354 -14.12 14.25 28.91
C ARG A 354 -15.02 15.10 29.82
N GLU A 355 -14.89 14.99 31.14
CA GLU A 355 -15.60 15.83 32.10
C GLU A 355 -15.18 17.30 31.99
N ILE A 356 -13.88 17.59 31.87
CA ILE A 356 -13.37 18.95 31.65
C ILE A 356 -13.82 19.48 30.27
N ALA A 357 -13.70 18.67 29.22
CA ALA A 357 -14.07 18.98 27.85
C ALA A 357 -15.57 19.29 27.68
N ALA A 358 -16.45 18.69 28.48
CA ALA A 358 -17.88 19.00 28.49
C ALA A 358 -18.18 20.47 28.89
N SER A 359 -17.23 21.16 29.54
CA SER A 359 -17.33 22.57 29.92
C SER A 359 -16.65 23.55 28.93
N ALA A 360 -16.24 23.07 27.75
CA ALA A 360 -15.43 23.83 26.81
C ALA A 360 -16.07 25.16 26.34
N THR A 361 -15.23 26.19 26.22
CA THR A 361 -15.65 27.48 25.66
C THR A 361 -15.85 27.34 24.15
N VAL A 362 -17.10 27.48 23.70
CA VAL A 362 -17.42 27.43 22.27
C VAL A 362 -16.84 28.64 21.55
N VAL A 363 -16.32 28.40 20.36
CA VAL A 363 -15.78 29.37 19.41
C VAL A 363 -16.84 29.70 18.37
N THR A 364 -17.06 30.99 18.08
CA THR A 364 -18.19 31.47 17.26
C THR A 364 -17.80 31.97 15.88
N SER A 365 -16.52 32.22 15.62
CA SER A 365 -15.99 32.65 14.32
C SER A 365 -14.48 32.40 14.21
N LEU A 366 -13.92 32.54 13.01
CA LEU A 366 -12.48 32.45 12.77
C LEU A 366 -11.66 33.54 13.51
N GLU A 367 -12.23 34.73 13.72
CA GLU A 367 -11.55 35.82 14.44
C GLU A 367 -11.66 35.64 15.97
N ASP A 368 -12.78 35.10 16.45
CA ASP A 368 -12.93 34.62 17.82
C ASP A 368 -11.96 33.45 18.11
N LEU A 369 -11.75 32.54 17.15
CA LEU A 369 -10.74 31.48 17.25
C LEU A 369 -9.33 32.06 17.33
N ARG A 370 -8.98 32.98 16.42
CA ARG A 370 -7.68 33.67 16.42
C ARG A 370 -7.42 34.38 17.76
N THR A 371 -8.39 35.14 18.24
CA THR A 371 -8.31 35.88 19.51
C THR A 371 -8.16 34.93 20.69
N LYS A 372 -9.05 33.95 20.83
CA LYS A 372 -9.01 32.97 21.93
C LYS A 372 -7.74 32.15 21.90
N ALA A 373 -7.38 31.53 20.78
CA ALA A 373 -6.20 30.66 20.69
C ALA A 373 -4.88 31.40 20.93
N THR A 374 -4.77 32.67 20.53
CA THR A 374 -3.59 33.51 20.85
C THR A 374 -3.45 33.70 22.36
N ALA A 375 -4.53 34.08 23.05
CA ALA A 375 -4.51 34.24 24.51
C ALA A 375 -4.32 32.90 25.25
N PHE A 376 -4.92 31.82 24.73
CA PHE A 376 -4.93 30.49 25.32
C PHE A 376 -3.57 29.76 25.21
N HIS A 377 -2.72 30.17 24.26
CA HIS A 377 -1.37 29.63 24.05
C HIS A 377 -0.25 30.62 24.42
N ALA A 378 -0.57 31.76 25.04
CA ALA A 378 0.40 32.80 25.37
C ALA A 378 1.60 32.24 26.15
N GLY A 379 2.83 32.56 25.71
CA GLY A 379 4.05 31.99 26.30
C GLY A 379 4.35 30.55 25.85
N GLY A 380 3.60 30.01 24.89
CA GLY A 380 3.89 28.81 24.11
C GLY A 380 3.41 27.48 24.68
N VAL A 381 2.50 27.50 25.66
CA VAL A 381 1.80 26.33 26.22
C VAL A 381 0.34 26.67 26.53
N LYS A 382 -0.52 25.65 26.61
CA LYS A 382 -1.93 25.74 27.08
C LYS A 382 -2.00 26.47 28.44
N GLN A 383 -2.71 27.60 28.53
CA GLN A 383 -2.77 28.45 29.74
C GLN A 383 -3.89 28.09 30.74
N SER A 384 -4.69 27.06 30.44
CA SER A 384 -5.83 26.63 31.26
C SER A 384 -6.08 25.15 31.05
N GLU A 385 -6.62 24.44 32.05
CA GLU A 385 -7.02 23.03 31.87
C GLU A 385 -8.25 22.85 30.98
N SER A 386 -9.04 23.90 30.79
CA SER A 386 -10.24 23.89 29.93
C SER A 386 -9.93 23.60 28.45
N TYR A 387 -10.97 23.58 27.62
CA TYR A 387 -10.86 23.42 26.17
C TYR A 387 -11.57 24.56 25.42
N LEU A 388 -11.12 24.82 24.18
CA LEU A 388 -11.85 25.58 23.17
C LEU A 388 -12.59 24.58 22.26
N CYS A 389 -13.92 24.66 22.23
CA CYS A 389 -14.73 23.88 21.30
C CYS A 389 -14.85 24.63 19.98
N ILE A 390 -14.41 24.01 18.88
CA ILE A 390 -14.31 24.57 17.54
C ILE A 390 -15.36 23.87 16.65
N PRO A 391 -16.51 24.51 16.37
CA PRO A 391 -17.45 24.05 15.35
C PRO A 391 -16.83 24.29 13.97
N THR A 392 -16.79 23.29 13.09
CA THR A 392 -16.20 23.47 11.76
C THR A 392 -17.07 24.35 10.85
N GLU A 393 -18.32 24.62 11.23
CA GLU A 393 -19.20 25.62 10.63
C GLU A 393 -18.56 27.02 10.52
N ILE A 394 -17.64 27.39 11.44
CA ILE A 394 -16.94 28.69 11.36
C ILE A 394 -16.02 28.79 10.12
N ALA A 395 -15.74 27.66 9.47
CA ALA A 395 -14.91 27.50 8.28
C ALA A 395 -15.66 26.75 7.15
N GLU A 396 -16.99 26.86 7.08
CA GLU A 396 -17.79 26.30 5.97
C GLU A 396 -17.28 26.82 4.61
N GLY A 397 -17.15 25.93 3.62
CA GLY A 397 -16.49 26.22 2.33
C GLY A 397 -14.99 26.53 2.37
N LYS A 398 -14.29 26.40 3.51
CA LYS A 398 -12.86 26.76 3.67
C LYS A 398 -12.01 25.69 4.35
N THR A 399 -10.74 25.57 3.95
CA THR A 399 -9.72 24.85 4.69
C THR A 399 -9.21 25.72 5.84
N MET A 400 -9.27 25.25 7.07
CA MET A 400 -8.80 25.97 8.26
C MET A 400 -7.52 25.34 8.80
N THR A 401 -6.40 26.05 8.68
CA THR A 401 -5.06 25.56 9.06
C THR A 401 -4.58 26.28 10.32
N ILE A 402 -4.44 25.56 11.44
CA ILE A 402 -3.89 26.08 12.70
C ILE A 402 -2.42 25.65 12.82
N ARG A 403 -1.53 26.64 12.98
CA ARG A 403 -0.08 26.44 13.13
C ARG A 403 0.41 27.02 14.47
N GLY A 404 1.45 26.37 15.01
CA GLY A 404 2.09 26.70 16.29
C GLY A 404 3.42 27.44 16.11
N ALA A 405 4.23 27.44 17.17
CA ALA A 405 5.59 27.97 17.16
C ALA A 405 6.41 27.41 15.98
N GLY A 406 7.15 28.31 15.31
CA GLY A 406 7.93 27.98 14.12
C GLY A 406 7.10 27.57 12.89
N GLY A 407 5.77 27.75 12.90
CA GLY A 407 4.89 27.39 11.79
C GLY A 407 4.52 25.90 11.72
N LYS A 408 4.89 25.09 12.72
CA LYS A 408 4.53 23.66 12.81
C LYS A 408 3.01 23.49 12.72
N LEU A 409 2.54 22.49 11.97
CA LEU A 409 1.12 22.16 11.90
C LEU A 409 0.61 21.66 13.26
N ILE A 410 -0.49 22.24 13.75
CA ILE A 410 -1.26 21.69 14.87
C ILE A 410 -2.44 20.89 14.31
N ALA A 411 -3.22 21.51 13.42
CA ALA A 411 -4.38 20.91 12.78
C ALA A 411 -4.66 21.59 11.42
N SER A 412 -5.09 20.84 10.40
CA SER A 412 -5.71 21.40 9.19
C SER A 412 -7.04 20.71 8.95
N VAL A 413 -8.14 21.47 8.93
CA VAL A 413 -9.50 20.96 8.71
C VAL A 413 -9.96 21.32 7.29
N ILE A 414 -10.29 20.31 6.49
CA ILE A 414 -10.92 20.46 5.17
C ILE A 414 -12.42 20.25 5.34
N THR A 415 -13.22 21.29 5.10
CA THR A 415 -14.68 21.24 5.28
C THR A 415 -15.46 20.88 4.01
N ASN A 416 -14.92 21.20 2.83
CA ASN A 416 -15.66 21.22 1.56
C ASN A 416 -15.88 19.86 0.87
N ILE A 417 -15.34 18.74 1.39
CA ILE A 417 -15.38 17.45 0.66
C ILE A 417 -16.83 17.01 0.38
N GLY A 418 -17.73 17.16 1.36
CA GLY A 418 -19.15 16.83 1.20
C GLY A 418 -19.91 17.77 0.25
N GLU A 419 -19.51 19.03 0.17
CA GLU A 419 -20.06 20.03 -0.77
C GLU A 419 -19.62 19.73 -2.21
N THR A 420 -18.34 19.35 -2.37
CA THR A 420 -17.71 19.02 -3.65
C THR A 420 -18.16 17.66 -4.20
N LEU A 421 -18.58 16.73 -3.33
CA LEU A 421 -19.11 15.42 -3.70
C LEU A 421 -20.52 15.20 -3.11
N PRO A 422 -21.57 15.91 -3.56
CA PRO A 422 -22.90 15.90 -2.92
C PRO A 422 -23.63 14.54 -2.98
N HIS A 423 -23.16 13.60 -3.78
CA HIS A 423 -23.69 12.22 -3.84
C HIS A 423 -22.92 11.23 -2.95
N LEU A 424 -21.72 11.60 -2.48
CA LEU A 424 -20.88 10.76 -1.63
C LEU A 424 -21.59 10.25 -0.37
N PRO A 425 -22.38 11.04 0.40
CA PRO A 425 -23.17 10.54 1.53
C PRO A 425 -23.98 9.27 1.21
N LYS A 426 -24.67 9.25 0.06
CA LYS A 426 -25.52 8.12 -0.34
C LYS A 426 -24.69 6.94 -0.84
N ILE A 427 -23.60 7.21 -1.57
CA ILE A 427 -22.71 6.18 -2.10
C ILE A 427 -21.99 5.48 -0.94
N ALA A 428 -21.37 6.24 -0.03
CA ALA A 428 -20.61 5.72 1.11
C ALA A 428 -21.44 4.83 2.03
N THR A 429 -22.61 5.29 2.46
CA THR A 429 -23.50 4.48 3.30
C THR A 429 -23.95 3.20 2.58
N THR A 430 -24.18 3.25 1.26
CA THR A 430 -24.51 2.04 0.47
C THR A 430 -23.32 1.07 0.37
N VAL A 431 -22.14 1.59 0.04
CA VAL A 431 -20.91 0.81 -0.15
C VAL A 431 -20.47 0.18 1.16
N PHE A 432 -20.30 0.96 2.24
CA PHE A 432 -19.88 0.41 3.53
C PHE A 432 -20.91 -0.55 4.12
N SER A 433 -22.23 -0.37 3.89
CA SER A 433 -23.23 -1.35 4.35
C SER A 433 -23.18 -2.68 3.58
N ALA A 434 -22.71 -2.66 2.33
CA ALA A 434 -22.53 -3.87 1.52
C ALA A 434 -21.22 -4.59 1.82
N ILE A 435 -20.15 -3.83 2.11
CA ILE A 435 -18.81 -4.36 2.44
C ILE A 435 -18.75 -4.82 3.91
N TYR A 436 -19.31 -4.05 4.85
CA TYR A 436 -19.24 -4.28 6.30
C TYR A 436 -20.65 -4.52 6.91
N PRO A 437 -21.34 -5.61 6.53
CA PRO A 437 -22.74 -5.85 6.91
C PRO A 437 -22.88 -6.09 8.41
N GLY A 438 -23.51 -5.13 9.11
CA GLY A 438 -23.81 -5.20 10.54
C GLY A 438 -22.89 -4.35 11.43
N GLU A 439 -21.74 -3.88 10.92
CA GLU A 439 -20.83 -2.99 11.66
C GLU A 439 -21.35 -1.54 11.72
N ILE A 440 -22.26 -1.17 10.82
CA ILE A 440 -22.90 0.16 10.78
C ILE A 440 -24.23 0.10 11.53
N TYR A 441 -24.24 0.53 12.79
CA TYR A 441 -25.43 0.58 13.64
C TYR A 441 -25.47 1.85 14.50
N PRO A 442 -26.67 2.31 14.91
CA PRO A 442 -26.80 3.42 15.83
C PRO A 442 -26.38 2.98 17.24
N VAL A 443 -25.48 3.73 17.86
CA VAL A 443 -24.94 3.45 19.20
C VAL A 443 -25.27 4.58 20.18
N ASP A 444 -25.15 4.31 21.47
CA ASP A 444 -25.02 5.33 22.52
C ASP A 444 -23.81 4.97 23.39
N THR A 445 -22.70 5.68 23.16
CA THR A 445 -21.41 5.38 23.78
C THR A 445 -21.31 5.84 25.23
N THR A 446 -22.37 6.45 25.79
CA THR A 446 -22.50 6.68 27.24
C THR A 446 -22.92 5.42 28.00
N THR A 447 -23.37 4.39 27.29
CA THR A 447 -23.73 3.10 27.90
C THR A 447 -22.48 2.32 28.35
N PRO A 448 -22.55 1.52 29.44
CA PRO A 448 -21.39 0.80 29.95
C PRO A 448 -20.75 -0.13 28.90
N HIS A 449 -19.41 -0.23 28.92
CA HIS A 449 -18.59 -0.96 27.94
C HIS A 449 -18.97 -2.44 27.71
N GLU A 450 -19.70 -3.08 28.62
CA GLU A 450 -20.29 -4.42 28.41
C GLU A 450 -21.28 -4.46 27.23
N LYS A 451 -21.82 -3.29 26.83
CA LYS A 451 -22.79 -3.11 25.73
C LYS A 451 -22.20 -2.39 24.52
N PHE A 452 -20.94 -1.97 24.59
CA PHE A 452 -20.31 -1.17 23.54
C PHE A 452 -18.83 -1.51 23.34
N SER A 453 -18.51 -1.92 22.11
CA SER A 453 -17.18 -1.88 21.52
C SER A 453 -17.27 -1.20 20.16
N TYR A 454 -16.34 -0.29 19.86
CA TYR A 454 -16.14 0.16 18.48
C TYR A 454 -15.36 -0.91 17.71
N CYS A 455 -15.56 -0.99 16.40
CA CYS A 455 -14.83 -1.89 15.51
C CYS A 455 -13.78 -1.10 14.72
N ALA A 456 -12.64 -1.70 14.41
CA ALA A 456 -11.54 -1.09 13.66
C ALA A 456 -10.98 -2.09 12.64
N VAL A 457 -10.97 -1.70 11.37
CA VAL A 457 -10.53 -2.53 10.23
C VAL A 457 -9.29 -1.88 9.63
N HIS A 458 -8.12 -2.47 9.86
CA HIS A 458 -6.83 -1.93 9.44
C HIS A 458 -6.44 -2.44 8.05
N LYS A 459 -6.24 -1.56 7.08
CA LYS A 459 -5.89 -1.90 5.68
C LYS A 459 -4.67 -1.06 5.27
N GLY A 460 -3.47 -1.62 5.43
CA GLY A 460 -2.22 -0.89 5.24
C GLY A 460 -0.99 -1.77 5.17
N ILE A 461 0.14 -1.23 4.72
CA ILE A 461 1.43 -1.92 4.69
C ILE A 461 2.32 -1.38 5.81
N TRP A 462 2.86 -2.30 6.62
CA TRP A 462 3.54 -2.04 7.89
C TRP A 462 4.97 -2.56 7.88
N ASN A 463 5.93 -1.75 8.33
CA ASN A 463 7.30 -2.17 8.65
C ASN A 463 7.54 -2.25 10.18
N ARG A 464 6.64 -1.71 11.03
CA ARG A 464 6.77 -1.77 12.51
C ARG A 464 6.88 -3.17 13.12
N TYR A 465 6.44 -4.19 12.39
CA TYR A 465 6.55 -5.59 12.80
C TYR A 465 7.69 -6.33 12.09
N SER A 466 8.61 -5.63 11.45
CA SER A 466 9.65 -6.25 10.63
C SER A 466 10.94 -6.57 11.38
N GLU A 467 11.44 -7.80 11.20
CA GLU A 467 12.79 -8.19 11.64
C GLU A 467 13.83 -7.23 11.04
N GLN A 468 14.88 -6.91 11.79
CA GLN A 468 16.01 -6.11 11.31
C GLN A 468 17.20 -7.02 11.02
N GLY A 469 17.71 -7.00 9.79
CA GLY A 469 18.91 -7.70 9.34
C GLY A 469 20.22 -7.07 9.81
N THR A 470 20.26 -6.52 11.03
CA THR A 470 21.54 -6.12 11.62
C THR A 470 22.39 -7.38 11.79
N ASP A 471 23.64 -7.34 11.35
CA ASP A 471 24.59 -8.47 11.31
C ASP A 471 24.19 -9.63 10.37
N ALA A 472 23.26 -9.40 9.43
CA ALA A 472 22.99 -10.32 8.33
C ALA A 472 24.22 -10.43 7.39
N PRO A 473 24.64 -11.64 6.97
CA PRO A 473 25.79 -11.81 6.09
C PRO A 473 25.50 -11.35 4.65
N GLU A 474 26.42 -10.53 4.10
CA GLU A 474 26.31 -9.94 2.77
C GLU A 474 26.04 -10.98 1.67
N GLY A 475 25.20 -10.61 0.70
CA GLY A 475 24.89 -11.44 -0.47
C GLY A 475 24.06 -12.72 -0.19
N VAL A 476 23.71 -13.02 1.07
CA VAL A 476 22.82 -14.13 1.40
C VAL A 476 21.36 -13.67 1.37
N HIS A 477 20.60 -14.17 0.39
CA HIS A 477 19.18 -13.79 0.24
C HIS A 477 18.40 -14.01 1.56
N PRO A 478 17.60 -13.02 2.04
CA PRO A 478 17.00 -13.05 3.38
C PRO A 478 16.19 -14.30 3.71
N PHE A 479 15.59 -14.97 2.71
CA PHE A 479 14.91 -16.26 2.88
C PHE A 479 15.77 -17.40 3.46
N ARG A 480 17.09 -17.33 3.37
CA ARG A 480 18.00 -18.39 3.84
C ARG A 480 18.58 -18.15 5.24
N LEU A 481 18.27 -17.00 5.85
CA LEU A 481 18.81 -16.59 7.13
C LEU A 481 18.02 -17.17 8.31
N VAL A 482 18.72 -17.76 9.27
CA VAL A 482 18.15 -18.17 10.56
C VAL A 482 19.07 -17.62 11.66
N ARG A 483 18.53 -16.88 12.63
CA ARG A 483 19.29 -16.45 13.81
C ARG A 483 19.58 -17.66 14.69
N GLU A 484 20.74 -17.70 15.33
CA GLU A 484 21.14 -18.82 16.18
C GLU A 484 20.26 -19.04 17.42
N ASP A 485 19.56 -18.00 17.87
CA ASP A 485 18.85 -17.95 19.14
C ASP A 485 17.35 -18.25 19.05
N VAL A 486 16.78 -18.36 17.84
CA VAL A 486 15.35 -18.61 17.63
C VAL A 486 15.08 -19.98 17.01
N SER A 487 14.12 -20.72 17.57
CA SER A 487 13.67 -22.01 17.01
C SER A 487 12.81 -21.85 15.74
N ARG A 488 12.41 -20.62 15.40
CA ARG A 488 11.67 -20.24 14.19
C ARG A 488 12.08 -18.84 13.75
N ALA A 489 12.60 -18.72 12.54
CA ALA A 489 12.79 -17.42 11.87
C ALA A 489 11.45 -16.95 11.27
N ASN A 490 11.04 -15.69 11.50
CA ASN A 490 9.84 -15.16 10.85
C ASN A 490 10.24 -14.49 9.53
N VAL A 491 10.59 -15.33 8.56
CA VAL A 491 11.09 -14.91 7.23
C VAL A 491 10.17 -13.90 6.55
N THR A 492 8.86 -14.03 6.73
CA THR A 492 7.86 -13.08 6.20
C THR A 492 7.94 -11.68 6.81
N GLN A 493 8.45 -11.52 8.03
CA GLN A 493 8.65 -10.21 8.66
C GLN A 493 9.92 -9.48 8.17
N ARG A 494 10.64 -9.95 7.16
CA ARG A 494 11.89 -9.27 6.73
C ARG A 494 11.64 -8.06 5.84
N ALA A 495 10.60 -8.14 5.03
CA ALA A 495 10.02 -7.02 4.32
C ALA A 495 8.88 -6.41 5.15
N PRO A 496 8.46 -5.17 4.82
CA PRO A 496 7.14 -4.65 5.20
C PRO A 496 6.04 -5.64 4.81
N LEU A 497 4.93 -5.68 5.54
CA LEU A 497 3.83 -6.63 5.30
C LEU A 497 2.48 -5.91 5.15
N PRO A 498 1.56 -6.40 4.29
CA PRO A 498 0.17 -5.98 4.35
C PRO A 498 -0.43 -6.36 5.70
N SER A 499 -1.45 -5.63 6.13
CA SER A 499 -2.26 -5.98 7.29
C SER A 499 -2.88 -7.37 7.15
N ARG A 500 -3.42 -7.90 8.25
CA ARG A 500 -4.04 -9.22 8.24
C ARG A 500 -5.32 -9.18 7.39
N GLU A 501 -6.09 -8.11 7.56
CA GLU A 501 -7.37 -7.84 6.94
C GLU A 501 -7.23 -7.71 5.41
N MET A 502 -6.07 -7.30 4.89
CA MET A 502 -5.77 -7.34 3.43
C MET A 502 -5.48 -8.75 2.89
N LYS A 503 -5.03 -9.68 3.75
CA LYS A 503 -4.65 -11.05 3.39
C LYS A 503 -5.81 -12.05 3.54
N ASP A 504 -6.55 -11.91 4.64
CA ASP A 504 -7.71 -12.73 4.97
C ASP A 504 -8.91 -12.32 4.07
N GLU A 505 -9.08 -11.02 3.76
CA GLU A 505 -10.23 -10.48 3.02
C GLU A 505 -9.81 -9.59 1.79
N PRO A 506 -9.19 -10.15 0.73
CA PRO A 506 -8.68 -9.35 -0.40
C PRO A 506 -9.74 -8.68 -1.27
N GLU A 507 -10.89 -9.34 -1.53
CA GLU A 507 -11.96 -8.77 -2.37
C GLU A 507 -12.62 -7.56 -1.68
N GLU A 508 -12.87 -7.69 -0.37
CA GLU A 508 -13.33 -6.59 0.50
C GLU A 508 -12.33 -5.42 0.47
N SER A 509 -11.04 -5.73 0.56
CA SER A 509 -9.96 -4.73 0.55
C SER A 509 -9.90 -3.97 -0.77
N ALA A 510 -10.00 -4.65 -1.91
CA ALA A 510 -9.99 -4.04 -3.23
C ALA A 510 -11.22 -3.13 -3.47
N LEU A 511 -12.42 -3.58 -3.07
CA LEU A 511 -13.64 -2.76 -3.15
C LEU A 511 -13.57 -1.53 -2.24
N THR A 512 -12.99 -1.69 -1.06
CA THR A 512 -12.77 -0.57 -0.12
C THR A 512 -11.74 0.41 -0.65
N ALA A 513 -10.62 -0.08 -1.21
CA ALA A 513 -9.59 0.73 -1.85
C ALA A 513 -10.15 1.58 -3.00
N GLU A 514 -10.94 0.97 -3.90
CA GLU A 514 -11.59 1.67 -5.01
C GLU A 514 -12.51 2.81 -4.53
N PHE A 515 -13.28 2.57 -3.45
CA PHE A 515 -14.11 3.61 -2.84
C PHE A 515 -13.28 4.73 -2.18
N ILE A 516 -12.29 4.39 -1.34
CA ILE A 516 -11.53 5.42 -0.60
C ILE A 516 -10.59 6.22 -1.51
N GLN A 517 -10.15 5.68 -2.66
CA GLN A 517 -9.25 6.37 -3.59
C GLN A 517 -9.81 7.73 -4.03
N LEU A 518 -11.14 7.88 -4.13
CA LEU A 518 -11.81 9.17 -4.38
C LEU A 518 -11.53 10.20 -3.26
N LEU A 519 -11.63 9.78 -2.01
CA LEU A 519 -11.45 10.63 -0.82
C LEU A 519 -9.97 10.96 -0.60
N VAL A 520 -9.13 9.93 -0.70
CA VAL A 520 -7.67 10.00 -0.62
C VAL A 520 -7.11 10.95 -1.67
N SER A 521 -7.65 10.95 -2.90
CA SER A 521 -7.20 11.87 -3.96
C SER A 521 -7.46 13.35 -3.64
N ILE A 522 -8.56 13.66 -2.94
CA ILE A 522 -8.84 15.03 -2.47
C ILE A 522 -7.88 15.41 -1.34
N VAL A 523 -7.64 14.51 -0.38
CA VAL A 523 -6.66 14.72 0.70
C VAL A 523 -5.24 14.91 0.14
N GLU A 524 -4.80 14.09 -0.83
CA GLU A 524 -3.54 14.28 -1.57
C GLU A 524 -3.49 15.68 -2.19
N MET A 525 -4.57 16.12 -2.86
CA MET A 525 -4.60 17.41 -3.54
C MET A 525 -4.42 18.58 -2.56
N HIS A 526 -5.15 18.56 -1.43
CA HIS A 526 -5.03 19.57 -0.38
C HIS A 526 -3.65 19.56 0.26
N MET A 527 -3.13 18.40 0.68
CA MET A 527 -1.78 18.31 1.26
C MET A 527 -0.72 18.81 0.28
N ARG A 528 -0.71 18.31 -0.96
CA ARG A 528 0.28 18.68 -1.99
C ARG A 528 0.28 20.18 -2.34
N LYS A 529 -0.84 20.88 -2.16
CA LYS A 529 -0.96 22.32 -2.45
C LYS A 529 -0.71 23.22 -1.22
N ARG A 530 -1.23 22.84 -0.04
CA ARG A 530 -1.26 23.69 1.17
C ARG A 530 -0.22 23.32 2.23
N MET A 531 0.22 22.06 2.23
CA MET A 531 1.11 21.45 3.21
C MET A 531 2.23 20.67 2.49
N PRO A 532 3.03 21.32 1.62
CA PRO A 532 3.95 20.63 0.71
C PRO A 532 5.13 19.96 1.43
N GLU A 533 5.49 20.44 2.62
CA GLU A 533 6.53 19.85 3.48
C GLU A 533 5.99 18.58 4.14
N GLU A 534 4.81 18.67 4.77
CA GLU A 534 4.13 17.56 5.43
C GLU A 534 3.74 16.46 4.42
N TYR A 535 3.25 16.85 3.22
CA TYR A 535 3.06 15.96 2.07
C TYR A 535 4.37 15.29 1.62
N THR A 536 5.47 16.05 1.62
CA THR A 536 6.77 15.51 1.22
C THR A 536 7.32 14.53 2.23
N HIS A 537 7.02 14.69 3.52
CA HIS A 537 7.38 13.74 4.57
C HIS A 537 6.62 12.42 4.42
N VAL A 538 5.27 12.44 4.51
CA VAL A 538 4.48 11.18 4.56
C VAL A 538 4.65 10.31 3.31
N ARG A 539 4.80 10.93 2.13
CA ARG A 539 4.94 10.19 0.86
C ARG A 539 6.25 9.42 0.73
N VAL A 540 7.30 9.70 1.51
CA VAL A 540 8.60 8.99 1.39
C VAL A 540 8.39 7.50 1.61
N TRP A 541 7.59 7.14 2.61
CA TRP A 541 7.19 5.78 2.89
C TRP A 541 6.33 5.19 1.75
N ALA A 542 5.22 5.86 1.43
CA ALA A 542 4.23 5.37 0.46
C ALA A 542 4.72 5.31 -1.01
N THR A 543 5.85 5.96 -1.34
CA THR A 543 6.54 5.85 -2.65
C THR A 543 7.62 4.78 -2.68
N ARG A 544 7.96 4.17 -1.53
CA ARG A 544 9.03 3.17 -1.38
C ARG A 544 8.53 1.90 -0.69
N LEU A 545 7.29 1.49 -0.96
CA LEU A 545 6.77 0.18 -0.58
C LEU A 545 7.36 -0.94 -1.47
N PRO A 546 7.38 -2.21 -1.00
CA PRO A 546 7.85 -3.37 -1.75
C PRO A 546 7.41 -3.43 -3.22
N LEU A 547 8.33 -3.81 -4.12
CA LEU A 547 8.09 -3.93 -5.57
C LEU A 547 7.47 -2.67 -6.22
N ASN A 548 7.84 -1.49 -5.70
CA ASN A 548 7.32 -0.17 -6.07
C ASN A 548 5.78 -0.05 -5.97
N GLN A 549 5.13 -0.84 -5.11
CA GLN A 549 3.69 -0.79 -4.86
C GLN A 549 3.25 0.61 -4.39
N ARG A 550 2.04 1.02 -4.80
CA ARG A 550 1.35 2.19 -4.26
C ARG A 550 0.51 1.75 -3.06
N SER A 551 0.42 2.56 -2.00
CA SER A 551 -0.65 2.42 -1.02
C SER A 551 -1.96 2.98 -1.57
N ASP A 552 -3.08 2.32 -1.28
CA ASP A 552 -4.43 2.81 -1.57
C ASP A 552 -4.76 4.10 -0.78
N ALA A 553 -4.00 4.37 0.28
CA ALA A 553 -4.08 5.59 1.09
C ALA A 553 -3.13 6.72 0.63
N PHE A 554 -2.47 6.60 -0.53
CA PHE A 554 -1.41 7.53 -0.97
C PHE A 554 -1.80 9.02 -0.80
N PRO A 555 -1.02 9.83 -0.05
CA PRO A 555 0.40 9.68 0.26
C PRO A 555 0.71 8.94 1.57
N PHE A 556 -0.27 8.37 2.24
CA PHE A 556 -0.12 7.61 3.48
C PHE A 556 0.25 6.14 3.22
N GLY A 557 0.70 5.45 4.27
CA GLY A 557 1.11 4.03 4.18
C GLY A 557 -0.07 3.07 4.18
N GLY A 558 -1.17 3.44 4.84
CA GLY A 558 -2.40 2.68 4.88
C GLY A 558 -3.54 3.51 5.47
N TYR A 559 -4.66 2.83 5.71
CA TYR A 559 -5.85 3.39 6.33
C TYR A 559 -6.49 2.45 7.36
N VAL A 560 -7.30 3.00 8.25
CA VAL A 560 -8.15 2.26 9.19
C VAL A 560 -9.60 2.75 9.02
N ILE A 561 -10.56 1.84 8.95
CA ILE A 561 -11.98 2.18 9.04
C ILE A 561 -12.46 1.84 10.45
N ASN A 562 -12.89 2.85 11.20
CA ASN A 562 -13.48 2.65 12.52
C ASN A 562 -15.00 2.82 12.45
N PHE A 563 -15.73 1.83 12.98
CA PHE A 563 -17.16 1.88 13.16
C PHE A 563 -17.48 2.23 14.61
N ALA A 564 -18.31 3.25 14.82
CA ALA A 564 -18.69 3.77 16.13
C ALA A 564 -17.53 4.27 17.01
N ALA A 565 -16.46 4.79 16.39
CA ALA A 565 -15.25 5.25 17.09
C ALA A 565 -15.54 6.18 18.29
N CYS A 566 -15.03 5.81 19.46
CA CYS A 566 -15.11 6.56 20.71
C CYS A 566 -13.82 6.39 21.53
N THR A 567 -12.68 6.73 20.92
CA THR A 567 -11.33 6.41 21.44
C THR A 567 -11.03 7.02 22.80
N GLU A 568 -10.21 6.29 23.57
CA GLU A 568 -9.53 6.78 24.77
C GLU A 568 -8.32 7.65 24.40
N GLY A 569 -7.68 8.27 25.39
CA GLY A 569 -6.48 9.09 25.22
C GLY A 569 -5.31 8.26 24.70
N HIS A 570 -4.75 8.67 23.58
CA HIS A 570 -3.54 8.05 23.01
C HIS A 570 -2.78 9.01 22.11
N ARG A 571 -1.55 8.64 21.78
CA ARG A 571 -0.80 9.13 20.63
C ARG A 571 -0.55 7.93 19.71
N ASP A 572 -0.52 8.14 18.41
CA ASP A 572 -0.12 7.08 17.48
C ASP A 572 1.41 7.00 17.43
N GLU A 573 2.03 6.41 18.46
CA GLU A 573 3.49 6.47 18.67
C GLU A 573 4.31 5.78 17.57
N PHE A 574 3.66 4.88 16.83
CA PHE A 574 4.17 4.17 15.67
C PHE A 574 3.91 4.88 14.34
N ASP A 575 3.07 5.93 14.30
CA ASP A 575 2.93 6.78 13.12
C ASP A 575 4.17 7.67 12.95
N ASP A 576 4.49 7.98 11.70
CA ASP A 576 5.77 8.61 11.36
C ASP A 576 5.80 10.10 11.73
N GLU A 577 4.69 10.80 11.51
CA GLU A 577 4.43 12.13 12.09
C GLU A 577 2.95 12.53 12.01
N TYR A 578 2.29 12.31 10.87
CA TYR A 578 0.94 12.79 10.59
C TYR A 578 -0.06 11.65 10.34
N CYS A 579 -1.32 11.89 10.72
CA CYS A 579 -2.49 11.14 10.25
C CYS A 579 -3.59 12.08 9.73
N VAL A 580 -4.63 11.51 9.12
CA VAL A 580 -5.85 12.22 8.68
C VAL A 580 -7.08 11.47 9.14
N VAL A 581 -8.03 12.14 9.80
CA VAL A 581 -9.32 11.56 10.17
C VAL A 581 -10.42 12.19 9.33
N LEU A 582 -11.06 11.39 8.47
CA LEU A 582 -12.30 11.73 7.77
C LEU A 582 -13.49 11.09 8.51
N VAL A 583 -14.65 11.76 8.58
CA VAL A 583 -15.85 11.23 9.28
C VAL A 583 -17.10 11.17 8.40
N ASP A 584 -17.90 10.11 8.55
CA ASP A 584 -19.20 9.92 7.89
C ASP A 584 -20.28 9.44 8.88
N GLY A 585 -21.56 9.62 8.52
CA GLY A 585 -22.72 9.18 9.29
C GLY A 585 -23.63 10.31 9.77
N GLU A 586 -24.43 10.01 10.79
CA GLU A 586 -25.43 10.88 11.41
C GLU A 586 -25.38 10.64 12.93
N TRP A 587 -24.75 11.57 13.66
CA TRP A 587 -24.50 11.44 15.10
C TRP A 587 -24.55 12.79 15.83
N GLU A 588 -24.72 12.73 17.15
CA GLU A 588 -24.59 13.84 18.11
C GLU A 588 -23.35 13.63 18.99
N GLY A 589 -22.69 14.71 19.39
CA GLY A 589 -21.43 14.68 20.16
C GLY A 589 -20.24 14.16 19.33
N GLY A 590 -19.34 13.42 19.96
CA GLY A 590 -18.23 12.76 19.26
C GLY A 590 -17.10 13.68 18.79
N GLU A 591 -17.00 14.89 19.34
CA GLU A 591 -15.89 15.80 19.10
C GLU A 591 -14.53 15.12 19.28
N LEU A 592 -13.57 15.46 18.42
CA LEU A 592 -12.19 15.00 18.50
C LEU A 592 -11.39 15.98 19.39
N GLY A 593 -10.99 15.53 20.57
CA GLY A 593 -10.23 16.32 21.54
C GLY A 593 -8.73 16.15 21.34
N PHE A 594 -7.99 17.27 21.28
CA PHE A 594 -6.53 17.36 21.31
C PHE A 594 -6.11 18.02 22.63
N PHE A 595 -5.30 17.33 23.44
CA PHE A 595 -4.99 17.77 24.80
C PHE A 595 -4.03 18.96 24.86
N GLU A 596 -2.89 18.88 24.17
CA GLU A 596 -1.82 19.88 24.22
C GLU A 596 -2.24 21.25 23.67
N PRO A 597 -3.06 21.34 22.61
CA PRO A 597 -3.70 22.58 22.17
C PRO A 597 -4.99 22.93 22.95
N GLY A 598 -5.52 22.02 23.77
CA GLY A 598 -6.82 22.15 24.40
C GLY A 598 -7.96 22.43 23.42
N PHE A 599 -7.97 21.78 22.25
CA PHE A 599 -9.01 21.96 21.23
C PHE A 599 -9.97 20.77 21.20
N LEU A 600 -11.26 21.03 20.94
CA LEU A 600 -12.27 20.03 20.62
C LEU A 600 -12.86 20.35 19.25
N PHE A 601 -12.59 19.52 18.26
CA PHE A 601 -13.12 19.70 16.91
C PHE A 601 -14.47 19.01 16.76
N ARG A 602 -15.53 19.80 16.62
CA ARG A 602 -16.85 19.30 16.21
C ARG A 602 -16.88 19.17 14.69
N LEU A 603 -16.31 18.07 14.22
CA LEU A 603 -16.31 17.69 12.80
C LEU A 603 -17.74 17.37 12.35
N ARG A 604 -18.12 17.86 11.16
CA ARG A 604 -19.34 17.49 10.45
C ARG A 604 -19.06 16.34 9.48
N ARG A 605 -20.13 15.73 8.96
CA ARG A 605 -20.09 14.72 7.89
C ARG A 605 -19.21 15.19 6.72
N TRP A 606 -18.27 14.36 6.29
CA TRP A 606 -17.24 14.62 5.27
C TRP A 606 -16.28 15.77 5.56
N ASN A 607 -16.10 16.17 6.82
CA ASN A 607 -14.89 16.91 7.18
C ASN A 607 -13.72 15.95 7.32
N ALA A 608 -12.53 16.41 6.92
CA ALA A 608 -11.25 15.76 7.17
C ALA A 608 -10.39 16.64 8.08
N ILE A 609 -9.71 16.06 9.07
CA ILE A 609 -8.72 16.77 9.90
C ILE A 609 -7.35 16.08 9.82
N ILE A 610 -6.32 16.87 9.53
CA ILE A 610 -4.91 16.45 9.41
C ILE A 610 -4.15 16.99 10.63
N PHE A 611 -3.46 16.14 11.37
CA PHE A 611 -2.72 16.54 12.58
C PHE A 611 -1.52 15.63 12.87
N ARG A 612 -0.68 16.01 13.84
CA ARG A 612 0.57 15.32 14.20
C ARG A 612 0.29 14.26 15.28
N SER A 613 -0.21 13.10 14.86
CA SER A 613 -0.78 12.05 15.74
C SER A 613 0.19 11.45 16.76
N CYS A 614 1.50 11.44 16.47
CA CYS A 614 2.52 10.99 17.40
C CYS A 614 2.97 12.06 18.42
N GLU A 615 2.59 13.34 18.24
CA GLU A 615 2.88 14.44 19.17
C GLU A 615 1.64 14.99 19.89
N VAL A 616 0.42 14.73 19.40
CA VAL A 616 -0.83 15.23 19.97
C VAL A 616 -1.61 14.09 20.63
N THR A 617 -1.71 14.10 21.96
CA THR A 617 -2.56 13.18 22.72
C THR A 617 -4.02 13.51 22.43
N HIS A 618 -4.74 12.54 21.89
CA HIS A 618 -6.08 12.74 21.38
C HIS A 618 -7.07 11.65 21.79
N PHE A 619 -8.36 12.00 21.81
CA PHE A 619 -9.47 11.15 22.25
C PHE A 619 -10.77 11.59 21.57
N ASN A 620 -11.80 10.75 21.58
CA ASN A 620 -13.16 11.19 21.23
C ASN A 620 -13.97 11.50 22.49
N MET A 621 -14.84 12.52 22.39
CA MET A 621 -15.99 12.68 23.29
C MET A 621 -16.99 11.53 23.10
N HIS A 622 -17.87 11.33 24.08
CA HIS A 622 -19.01 10.43 23.90
C HIS A 622 -19.92 10.94 22.77
N MET A 623 -20.46 10.00 22.00
CA MET A 623 -21.36 10.22 20.87
C MET A 623 -22.54 9.27 20.86
N LYS A 624 -23.58 9.67 20.11
CA LYS A 624 -24.83 8.92 19.92
C LYS A 624 -25.27 8.98 18.46
N GLY A 625 -25.71 7.86 17.89
CA GLY A 625 -26.08 7.76 16.47
C GLY A 625 -25.13 6.85 15.69
N VAL A 626 -25.02 7.07 14.37
CA VAL A 626 -24.17 6.30 13.46
C VAL A 626 -22.95 7.13 13.10
N ARG A 627 -21.75 6.65 13.39
CA ARG A 627 -20.48 7.33 13.05
C ARG A 627 -19.48 6.33 12.48
N ILE A 628 -18.91 6.66 11.33
CA ILE A 628 -17.78 5.97 10.70
C ILE A 628 -16.62 6.97 10.65
N SER A 629 -15.38 6.52 10.85
CA SER A 629 -14.21 7.33 10.50
C SER A 629 -13.19 6.55 9.68
N ILE A 630 -12.64 7.21 8.67
CA ILE A 630 -11.51 6.70 7.87
C ILE A 630 -10.27 7.45 8.36
N VAL A 631 -9.30 6.71 8.90
CA VAL A 631 -8.04 7.26 9.39
C VAL A 631 -6.93 6.90 8.41
N LEU A 632 -6.35 7.87 7.71
CA LEU A 632 -5.16 7.67 6.89
C LEU A 632 -3.92 7.83 7.78
N HIS A 633 -3.01 6.85 7.76
CA HIS A 633 -1.91 6.78 8.73
C HIS A 633 -0.56 6.49 8.07
N SER A 634 0.51 6.85 8.76
CA SER A 634 1.88 6.59 8.31
C SER A 634 2.46 5.34 8.99
N ASP A 635 3.75 5.04 8.80
CA ASP A 635 4.46 4.07 9.64
C ASP A 635 5.91 4.51 9.84
N LYS A 636 6.25 4.87 11.07
CA LYS A 636 7.54 5.43 11.49
C LYS A 636 8.71 4.52 11.17
N GLU A 637 8.48 3.24 11.38
CA GLU A 637 9.43 2.17 11.12
C GLU A 637 9.67 1.96 9.62
N GLY A 638 8.79 2.45 8.74
CA GLY A 638 8.99 2.47 7.30
C GLY A 638 10.25 3.23 6.86
N LYS A 639 10.74 4.18 7.68
CA LYS A 639 12.02 4.87 7.45
C LYS A 639 13.23 3.91 7.40
N LYS A 640 13.19 2.77 8.11
CA LYS A 640 14.27 1.77 8.05
C LYS A 640 14.29 1.06 6.70
N TRP A 641 13.13 0.61 6.22
CA TRP A 641 13.00 0.04 4.87
C TRP A 641 13.42 1.03 3.76
N VAL A 642 13.03 2.30 3.87
CA VAL A 642 13.43 3.37 2.95
C VAL A 642 14.95 3.54 2.89
N ALA A 643 15.65 3.44 4.04
CA ALA A 643 17.07 3.70 4.16
C ALA A 643 17.95 2.52 3.70
N ASP A 644 17.66 1.30 4.18
CA ASP A 644 18.56 0.14 4.02
C ASP A 644 17.81 -1.18 3.78
N LYS A 645 16.50 -1.14 3.48
CA LYS A 645 15.62 -2.31 3.32
C LYS A 645 15.68 -3.25 4.55
N ASN A 646 15.66 -2.67 5.75
CA ASN A 646 15.83 -3.34 7.04
C ASN A 646 17.19 -4.05 7.17
N LYS A 647 18.24 -3.49 6.57
CA LYS A 647 19.61 -4.03 6.41
C LYS A 647 19.71 -5.39 5.73
N TYR A 648 18.63 -5.87 5.13
CA TYR A 648 18.58 -7.17 4.43
C TYR A 648 19.00 -7.07 2.95
N SER A 649 19.65 -5.98 2.53
CA SER A 649 20.09 -5.75 1.15
C SER A 649 21.51 -5.17 1.00
N SER A 650 22.40 -5.45 1.95
CA SER A 650 23.85 -5.30 1.80
C SER A 650 24.45 -6.47 1.03
#